data_AF-U7QTM8-F1
#
_entry.id   AF-U7QTM8-F1
#
_cell.length_a   1.000
_cell.length_b   1.000
_cell.length_c   1.000
_cell.angle_alpha   90.00
_cell.angle_beta   90.00
_cell.angle_gamma   90.00
#
_symmetry.space_group_name_H-M   'P 1'
#
loop_
_entity.id
_entity.type
_entity.pdbx_description
1 polymer ?
#
loop_
_entity_poly.entity_id
_entity_poly.type
_entity_poly.pdbx_seq_one_letter_code
_entity_poly.pdbx_strand_id
1 'polypeptide(L)'
;YQYLLIDNQVSAAIKTTPIAEAIASIQLYINRALKKMEGDTVTSAICHPFFTNWDKYNKRYSTWASVSKLIYYPENYIDPTMRIGQTKMMDTLLQSISQSQLNTDTVEDAFMSYLTSFEQVANLEVVSAYHDNAYSDQGLTYFIGHSKTEVNQYYWRSVDHNKFSDGKFPANAWSEWYKIDCPMNPYKNIIRPVIFQSRLHLIWLEQKKVVKQAENNNQTVEEDYHYELKLAHIRYDGTWNTPITFDVSDKISAVLETPNFLEILRKLKGARTYHKQLEESLKQYNEDNPLYQSDLKVKQAEEDKIQELQKQLELELMKQQLVSYCTNHQDNNLLVIFYQKQDAQDKYTIEVPIKGLHISSNMLLGDINLGEYILNIRNQFDIDIGVNNIIKVNNRYEVSSSIETNDNNILILYHDTNGAQYLQSDGYRTRLNTLFARKLINRATSGIDTILSMETQKLLEPQLKEGFFANFTLPKYNLTTHGDERWFKIHIGNINGNNSMRLYYQGILTDNETSITLFVPYKKDLYTMEGVRIGVQYKQKFYQGWWEPAFFYFNETQQKFVLINDNNYHSAMTHGGERAPVKKYQGFSNVSVLSEHTEPMDFSGANSLYFWELFYYVPMLIAQRLLHEQNFDEANRWLKYIWNPSGYIENGQIQHYNWNVRPLLEDTSWNDDPLNSVDPDAVAQYDPMHYKVATFMRTLDLLLDRGDYAYRQLERDTLNEAKMWYMQALHLLGDKPHLSFSSEWNKLNLGDAANTEKQKEHSHAMAALRQGNVEPHNKPTDLFLPQVNEVMLSYWQKLEQRLYSLRHNLSIDGQLLHLPIYATPADPKALLSAAVANSQGGAALSQPFMSLWRFPHMLENARGMVSQLTQFGSTLQN
;
A
#
# COMPACT_ATOMS: atom_id res chain seq x y z
N TYR A 1 41.11 25.34 -17.21
CA TYR A 1 39.76 25.04 -16.72
C TYR A 1 39.09 23.89 -17.46
N GLN A 2 38.54 24.05 -18.68
CA GLN A 2 37.70 23.01 -19.30
C GLN A 2 38.40 21.64 -19.45
N TYR A 3 39.65 21.61 -19.94
CA TYR A 3 40.41 20.37 -20.13
C TYR A 3 40.94 19.75 -18.82
N LEU A 4 41.54 20.57 -17.95
CA LEU A 4 42.13 20.12 -16.67
C LEU A 4 41.11 19.95 -15.54
N LEU A 5 39.84 20.33 -15.77
CA LEU A 5 38.70 20.26 -14.86
C LEU A 5 38.83 21.07 -13.55
N ILE A 6 39.97 21.73 -13.33
CA ILE A 6 40.24 22.67 -12.23
C ILE A 6 40.45 24.10 -12.75
N ASP A 7 39.97 25.09 -11.99
CA ASP A 7 40.06 26.50 -12.37
C ASP A 7 41.37 27.14 -11.87
N ASN A 8 42.17 27.64 -12.80
CA ASN A 8 43.44 28.31 -12.53
C ASN A 8 43.30 29.83 -12.38
N GLN A 9 42.10 30.39 -12.53
CA GLN A 9 41.82 31.82 -12.35
C GLN A 9 41.25 32.16 -10.96
N VAL A 10 41.00 31.14 -10.14
CA VAL A 10 40.47 31.29 -8.77
C VAL A 10 41.51 31.95 -7.85
N SER A 11 41.07 32.92 -7.04
CA SER A 11 41.94 33.58 -6.06
C SER A 11 42.36 32.64 -4.91
N ALA A 12 43.52 32.90 -4.30
CA ALA A 12 44.05 32.10 -3.18
C ALA A 12 43.22 32.15 -1.88
N ALA A 13 42.21 33.04 -1.81
CA ALA A 13 41.31 33.17 -0.67
C ALA A 13 40.28 32.04 -0.60
N ILE A 14 39.89 31.45 -1.74
CA ILE A 14 38.88 30.38 -1.80
C ILE A 14 39.48 29.08 -1.25
N LYS A 15 38.71 28.40 -0.40
CA LYS A 15 39.11 27.13 0.24
C LYS A 15 38.17 26.02 -0.21
N THR A 16 38.74 24.94 -0.74
CA THR A 16 38.03 23.70 -1.07
C THR A 16 38.77 22.52 -0.45
N THR A 17 38.04 21.45 -0.12
CA THR A 17 38.68 20.19 0.31
C THR A 17 39.10 19.39 -0.92
N PRO A 18 40.16 18.56 -0.85
CA PRO A 18 40.60 17.77 -2.00
C PRO A 18 39.51 16.87 -2.59
N ILE A 19 38.65 16.29 -1.75
CA ILE A 19 37.55 15.43 -2.18
C ILE A 19 36.46 16.25 -2.89
N ALA A 20 36.10 17.41 -2.34
CA ALA A 20 35.09 18.27 -2.95
C ALA A 20 35.54 18.78 -4.33
N GLU A 21 36.82 19.14 -4.47
CA GLU A 21 37.39 19.57 -5.75
C GLU A 21 37.41 18.44 -6.79
N ALA A 22 37.74 17.22 -6.37
CA ALA A 22 37.69 16.03 -7.23
C ALA A 22 36.25 15.71 -7.69
N ILE A 23 35.26 15.83 -6.79
CA ILE A 23 33.84 15.68 -7.13
C ILE A 23 33.42 16.73 -8.17
N ALA A 24 33.77 18.01 -7.95
CA ALA A 24 33.44 19.10 -8.88
C ALA A 24 34.08 18.88 -10.26
N SER A 25 35.34 18.43 -10.30
CA SER A 25 36.06 18.09 -11.53
C SER A 25 35.35 16.99 -12.32
N ILE A 26 34.98 15.89 -11.66
CA ILE A 26 34.28 14.76 -12.28
C ILE A 26 32.87 15.16 -12.74
N GLN A 27 32.13 15.94 -11.94
CA GLN A 27 30.82 16.46 -12.33
C GLN A 27 30.91 17.35 -13.58
N LEU A 28 31.93 18.22 -13.67
CA LEU A 28 32.17 19.04 -14.85
C LEU A 28 32.43 18.17 -16.08
N TYR A 29 33.28 17.16 -15.95
CA TYR A 29 33.57 16.21 -17.03
C TYR A 29 32.31 15.49 -17.51
N ILE A 30 31.53 14.90 -16.59
CA ILE A 30 30.29 14.19 -16.93
C ILE A 30 29.30 15.12 -17.65
N ASN A 31 29.14 16.36 -17.17
CA ASN A 31 28.26 17.33 -17.83
C ASN A 31 28.71 17.68 -19.25
N ARG A 32 30.03 17.79 -19.49
CA ARG A 32 30.59 18.05 -20.83
C ARG A 32 30.43 16.83 -21.74
N ALA A 33 30.67 15.63 -21.21
CA ALA A 33 30.50 14.37 -21.93
C ALA A 33 29.02 14.15 -22.35
N LEU A 34 28.06 14.27 -21.43
CA LEU A 34 26.63 14.10 -21.74
C LEU A 34 26.12 15.13 -22.76
N LYS A 35 26.72 16.32 -22.83
CA LYS A 35 26.44 17.35 -23.83
C LYS A 35 27.21 17.18 -25.14
N LYS A 36 27.97 16.09 -25.31
CA LYS A 36 28.81 15.79 -26.49
C LYS A 36 29.84 16.88 -26.80
N MET A 37 30.39 17.54 -25.77
CA MET A 37 31.39 18.60 -25.90
C MET A 37 32.84 18.08 -25.94
N GLU A 38 33.08 16.79 -25.64
CA GLU A 38 34.42 16.17 -25.53
C GLU A 38 34.78 15.26 -26.73
N GLY A 39 33.94 15.21 -27.77
CA GLY A 39 34.11 14.32 -28.93
C GLY A 39 33.16 13.11 -28.92
N ASP A 40 33.63 11.97 -29.44
CA ASP A 40 32.83 10.74 -29.56
C ASP A 40 32.60 10.06 -28.20
N THR A 41 31.38 10.18 -27.68
CA THR A 41 30.96 9.54 -26.45
C THR A 41 30.45 8.12 -26.70
N VAL A 42 30.82 7.17 -25.85
CA VAL A 42 30.33 5.78 -25.92
C VAL A 42 28.85 5.71 -25.52
N THR A 43 27.97 5.45 -26.49
CA THR A 43 26.52 5.40 -26.28
C THR A 43 26.10 4.37 -25.23
N SER A 44 26.77 3.22 -25.13
CA SER A 44 26.44 2.19 -24.14
C SER A 44 26.69 2.63 -22.69
N ALA A 45 27.68 3.50 -22.45
CA ALA A 45 27.93 4.05 -21.12
C ALA A 45 26.83 5.05 -20.72
N ILE A 46 26.38 5.89 -21.64
CA ILE A 46 25.35 6.93 -21.38
C ILE A 46 23.99 6.30 -21.04
N CYS A 47 23.67 5.13 -21.59
CA CYS A 47 22.42 4.42 -21.30
C CYS A 47 22.39 3.77 -19.90
N HIS A 48 23.49 3.82 -19.13
CA HIS A 48 23.52 3.25 -17.79
C HIS A 48 22.58 4.01 -16.83
N PRO A 49 21.84 3.34 -15.92
CA PRO A 49 20.88 3.98 -15.00
C PRO A 49 21.44 5.15 -14.17
N PHE A 50 22.75 5.13 -13.89
CA PHE A 50 23.43 6.24 -13.23
C PHE A 50 23.38 7.55 -14.05
N PHE A 51 23.58 7.46 -15.37
CA PHE A 51 23.60 8.64 -16.24
C PHE A 51 22.20 9.04 -16.72
N THR A 52 21.28 8.10 -16.90
CA THR A 52 19.87 8.43 -17.18
C THR A 52 19.23 9.20 -16.02
N ASN A 53 19.63 8.89 -14.79
CA ASN A 53 19.21 9.61 -13.57
C ASN A 53 20.16 10.76 -13.18
N TRP A 54 21.10 11.16 -14.05
CA TRP A 54 22.11 12.17 -13.72
C TRP A 54 21.48 13.50 -13.32
N ASP A 55 20.69 14.10 -14.21
CA ASP A 55 20.14 15.44 -13.98
C ASP A 55 19.14 15.50 -12.82
N LYS A 56 18.48 14.37 -12.49
CA LYS A 56 17.51 14.29 -11.39
C LYS A 56 18.15 14.01 -10.03
N TYR A 57 19.07 13.04 -9.95
CA TYR A 57 19.59 12.54 -8.68
C TYR A 57 21.11 12.58 -8.55
N ASN A 58 21.86 12.17 -9.57
CA ASN A 58 23.30 11.90 -9.40
C ASN A 58 24.22 13.11 -9.63
N LYS A 59 23.69 14.21 -10.17
CA LYS A 59 24.46 15.43 -10.49
C LYS A 59 24.94 16.21 -9.27
N ARG A 60 24.21 16.18 -8.16
CA ARG A 60 24.56 16.87 -6.91
C ARG A 60 24.73 15.84 -5.80
N TYR A 61 25.71 16.06 -4.92
CA TYR A 61 25.94 15.16 -3.79
C TYR A 61 24.73 15.10 -2.85
N SER A 62 24.05 16.22 -2.60
CA SER A 62 22.90 16.27 -1.70
C SER A 62 21.73 15.39 -2.19
N THR A 63 21.39 15.44 -3.48
CA THR A 63 20.31 14.63 -4.06
C THR A 63 20.68 13.16 -4.08
N TRP A 64 21.92 12.81 -4.45
CA TRP A 64 22.41 11.44 -4.40
C TRP A 64 22.39 10.88 -2.96
N ALA A 65 22.88 11.65 -2.00
CA ALA A 65 22.90 11.26 -0.59
C ALA A 65 21.48 11.10 -0.04
N SER A 66 20.53 11.93 -0.47
CA SER A 66 19.13 11.83 -0.06
C SER A 66 18.49 10.54 -0.57
N VAL A 67 18.65 10.22 -1.86
CA VAL A 67 18.13 8.97 -2.46
C VAL A 67 18.77 7.74 -1.80
N SER A 68 20.08 7.77 -1.53
CA SER A 68 20.75 6.68 -0.82
C SER A 68 20.23 6.55 0.61
N LYS A 69 20.10 7.65 1.36
CA LYS A 69 19.56 7.65 2.73
C LYS A 69 18.09 7.18 2.76
N LEU A 70 17.29 7.48 1.75
CA LEU A 70 15.88 7.05 1.67
C LEU A 70 15.72 5.53 1.66
N ILE A 71 16.64 4.81 1.02
CA ILE A 71 16.59 3.33 0.97
C ILE A 71 16.85 2.73 2.36
N TYR A 72 17.74 3.34 3.15
CA TYR A 72 18.11 2.81 4.47
C TYR A 72 17.25 3.38 5.61
N TYR A 73 16.81 4.63 5.48
CA TYR A 73 16.12 5.40 6.51
C TYR A 73 14.92 6.16 5.91
N PRO A 74 13.93 5.45 5.34
CA PRO A 74 12.73 6.07 4.78
C PRO A 74 11.94 6.86 5.84
N GLU A 75 12.01 6.49 7.12
CA GLU A 75 11.32 7.17 8.23
C GLU A 75 11.67 8.66 8.36
N ASN A 76 12.83 9.07 7.84
CA ASN A 76 13.22 10.48 7.79
C ASN A 76 12.42 11.31 6.77
N TYR A 77 11.82 10.64 5.78
CA TYR A 77 11.11 11.25 4.65
C TYR A 77 9.61 10.96 4.66
N ILE A 78 9.15 10.02 5.50
CA ILE A 78 7.72 9.73 5.67
C ILE A 78 7.05 10.88 6.39
N ASP A 79 6.01 11.43 5.77
CA ASP A 79 5.11 12.43 6.36
C ASP A 79 3.68 11.87 6.36
N PRO A 80 3.04 11.70 7.54
CA PRO A 80 1.65 11.25 7.62
C PRO A 80 0.65 12.08 6.82
N THR A 81 0.99 13.33 6.48
CA THR A 81 0.12 14.27 5.77
C THR A 81 0.03 13.99 4.26
N MET A 82 1.12 13.50 3.67
CA MET A 82 1.24 13.35 2.21
C MET A 82 1.85 12.00 1.86
N ARG A 83 1.05 11.12 1.26
CA ARG A 83 1.51 9.83 0.76
C ARG A 83 1.17 9.67 -0.72
N ILE A 84 2.14 9.17 -1.50
CA ILE A 84 1.91 8.83 -2.91
C ILE A 84 0.92 7.65 -2.97
N GLY A 85 -0.13 7.78 -3.77
CA GLY A 85 -1.19 6.76 -3.86
C GLY A 85 -2.17 6.76 -2.68
N GLN A 86 -2.33 7.89 -1.97
CA GLN A 86 -3.40 8.03 -0.99
C GLN A 86 -4.79 8.15 -1.62
N THR A 87 -5.79 7.57 -0.95
CA THR A 87 -7.15 7.60 -1.46
C THR A 87 -7.77 8.99 -1.34
N LYS A 88 -8.76 9.27 -2.19
CA LYS A 88 -9.55 10.52 -2.10
C LYS A 88 -10.26 10.70 -0.76
N MET A 89 -10.50 9.60 -0.04
CA MET A 89 -11.10 9.63 1.30
C MET A 89 -10.12 10.24 2.32
N MET A 90 -8.83 9.88 2.23
CA MET A 90 -7.77 10.49 3.04
C MET A 90 -7.60 11.98 2.72
N ASP A 91 -7.65 12.37 1.45
CA ASP A 91 -7.60 13.78 1.05
C ASP A 91 -8.76 14.58 1.66
N THR A 92 -9.98 14.01 1.63
CA THR A 92 -11.18 14.64 2.20
C THR A 92 -11.09 14.74 3.72
N LEU A 93 -10.56 13.72 4.39
CA LEU A 93 -10.29 13.75 5.84
C LEU A 93 -9.29 14.86 6.17
N LEU A 94 -8.16 14.92 5.46
CA LEU A 94 -7.14 15.94 5.66
C LEU A 94 -7.73 17.34 5.49
N GLN A 95 -8.53 17.56 4.44
CA GLN A 95 -9.22 18.85 4.23
C GLN A 95 -10.16 19.20 5.39
N SER A 96 -10.89 18.22 5.92
CA SER A 96 -11.82 18.41 7.03
C SER A 96 -11.10 18.85 8.33
N ILE A 97 -9.92 18.28 8.60
CA ILE A 97 -9.10 18.60 9.78
C ILE A 97 -8.04 19.69 9.54
N SER A 98 -8.01 20.30 8.35
CA SER A 98 -7.08 21.38 8.01
C SER A 98 -7.57 22.74 8.53
N GLN A 99 -7.86 22.81 9.82
CA GLN A 99 -8.33 24.00 10.52
C GLN A 99 -7.44 24.28 11.73
N SER A 100 -7.40 25.52 12.22
CA SER A 100 -6.54 25.89 13.37
C SER A 100 -7.12 25.46 14.72
N GLN A 101 -8.44 25.43 14.86
CA GLN A 101 -9.11 25.02 16.09
C GLN A 101 -9.60 23.58 15.93
N LEU A 102 -8.79 22.64 16.41
CA LEU A 102 -9.12 21.21 16.39
C LEU A 102 -9.49 20.76 17.80
N ASN A 103 -10.79 20.69 18.04
CA ASN A 103 -11.36 20.10 19.24
C ASN A 103 -11.57 18.59 19.03
N THR A 104 -11.73 17.87 20.14
CA THR A 104 -12.01 16.43 20.13
C THR A 104 -13.23 16.11 19.25
N ASP A 105 -14.36 16.79 19.45
CA ASP A 105 -15.60 16.58 18.68
C ASP A 105 -15.39 16.77 17.17
N THR A 106 -14.66 17.81 16.75
CA THR A 106 -14.38 18.08 15.33
C THR A 106 -13.59 16.93 14.69
N VAL A 107 -12.63 16.38 15.43
CA VAL A 107 -11.81 15.26 14.95
C VAL A 107 -12.63 13.97 14.91
N GLU A 108 -13.48 13.74 15.91
CA GLU A 108 -14.38 12.58 15.93
C GLU A 108 -15.41 12.63 14.80
N ASP A 109 -16.02 13.78 14.54
CA ASP A 109 -16.94 14.00 13.42
C ASP A 109 -16.25 13.79 12.07
N ALA A 110 -15.03 14.32 11.91
CA ALA A 110 -14.23 14.12 10.69
C ALA A 110 -13.88 12.63 10.49
N PHE A 111 -13.54 11.91 11.58
CA PHE A 111 -13.29 10.47 11.55
C PHE A 111 -14.56 9.68 11.18
N MET A 112 -15.72 10.05 11.72
CA MET A 112 -16.99 9.41 11.37
C MET A 112 -17.40 9.67 9.91
N SER A 113 -17.12 10.85 9.39
CA SER A 113 -17.29 11.16 7.96
C SER A 113 -16.37 10.28 7.10
N TYR A 114 -15.11 10.11 7.49
CA TYR A 114 -14.20 9.17 6.85
C TYR A 114 -14.74 7.74 6.90
N LEU A 115 -15.21 7.29 8.06
CA LEU A 115 -15.78 5.95 8.26
C LEU A 115 -17.00 5.70 7.36
N THR A 116 -17.84 6.71 7.16
CA THR A 116 -18.99 6.66 6.25
C THR A 116 -18.53 6.44 4.80
N SER A 117 -17.50 7.14 4.36
CA SER A 117 -16.92 6.94 3.02
C SER A 117 -16.24 5.57 2.89
N PHE A 118 -15.59 5.09 3.95
CA PHE A 118 -14.99 3.76 4.00
C PHE A 118 -16.05 2.65 3.91
N GLU A 119 -17.16 2.81 4.61
CA GLU A 119 -18.28 1.87 4.58
C GLU A 119 -18.85 1.72 3.17
N GLN A 120 -18.97 2.82 2.42
CA GLN A 120 -19.46 2.78 1.03
C GLN A 120 -18.55 1.94 0.13
N VAL A 121 -17.22 2.09 0.26
CA VAL A 121 -16.23 1.38 -0.56
C VAL A 121 -16.06 -0.07 -0.09
N ALA A 122 -16.12 -0.33 1.21
CA ALA A 122 -15.95 -1.67 1.78
C ALA A 122 -17.14 -2.59 1.48
N ASN A 123 -18.35 -2.04 1.31
CA ASN A 123 -19.56 -2.81 0.97
C ASN A 123 -19.80 -2.95 -0.55
N LEU A 124 -18.82 -2.61 -1.40
CA LEU A 124 -18.94 -2.76 -2.85
C LEU A 124 -19.10 -4.23 -3.25
N GLU A 125 -20.03 -4.47 -4.16
CA GLU A 125 -20.29 -5.78 -4.74
C GLU A 125 -19.80 -5.80 -6.19
N VAL A 126 -18.91 -6.73 -6.53
CA VAL A 126 -18.40 -6.88 -7.90
C VAL A 126 -19.48 -7.49 -8.79
N VAL A 127 -19.77 -6.80 -9.90
CA VAL A 127 -20.77 -7.20 -10.90
C VAL A 127 -20.12 -7.96 -12.05
N SER A 128 -19.06 -7.40 -12.64
CA SER A 128 -18.42 -7.96 -13.83
C SER A 128 -16.97 -7.53 -13.92
N ALA A 129 -16.23 -8.17 -14.81
CA ALA A 129 -14.84 -7.82 -15.09
C ALA A 129 -14.47 -8.03 -16.56
N TYR A 130 -13.34 -7.45 -16.95
CA TYR A 130 -12.72 -7.59 -18.26
C TYR A 130 -11.21 -7.74 -18.11
N HIS A 131 -10.62 -8.64 -18.88
CA HIS A 131 -9.19 -8.91 -18.89
C HIS A 131 -8.59 -8.43 -20.23
N ASP A 132 -7.57 -7.57 -20.14
CA ASP A 132 -6.99 -6.88 -21.30
C ASP A 132 -6.08 -7.76 -22.18
N ASN A 133 -5.64 -8.91 -21.66
CA ASN A 133 -4.78 -9.84 -22.38
C ASN A 133 -5.55 -11.07 -22.86
N ALA A 134 -4.94 -11.86 -23.75
CA ALA A 134 -5.45 -13.17 -24.16
C ALA A 134 -5.15 -14.25 -23.10
N TYR A 135 -4.01 -14.12 -22.40
CA TYR A 135 -3.57 -15.04 -21.35
C TYR A 135 -3.90 -14.54 -19.95
N SER A 136 -4.56 -15.37 -19.14
CA SER A 136 -5.00 -15.02 -17.77
C SER A 136 -3.88 -14.77 -16.75
N ASP A 137 -2.64 -15.12 -17.07
CA ASP A 137 -1.47 -14.94 -16.21
C ASP A 137 -0.77 -13.58 -16.42
N GLN A 138 -1.16 -12.81 -17.44
CA GLN A 138 -0.48 -11.57 -17.83
C GLN A 138 -1.46 -10.42 -18.05
N GLY A 139 -1.00 -9.18 -17.85
CA GLY A 139 -1.82 -7.99 -18.12
C GLY A 139 -2.79 -7.63 -16.99
N LEU A 140 -3.78 -6.80 -17.31
CA LEU A 140 -4.64 -6.16 -16.31
C LEU A 140 -6.08 -6.70 -16.38
N THR A 141 -6.66 -6.95 -15.20
CA THR A 141 -8.11 -7.22 -15.08
C THR A 141 -8.80 -6.03 -14.44
N TYR A 142 -9.85 -5.53 -15.08
CA TYR A 142 -10.67 -4.41 -14.64
C TYR A 142 -11.98 -4.92 -14.07
N PHE A 143 -12.35 -4.52 -12.86
CA PHE A 143 -13.59 -4.90 -12.20
C PHE A 143 -14.55 -3.72 -12.11
N ILE A 144 -15.84 -4.02 -12.15
CA ILE A 144 -16.91 -3.08 -11.85
C ILE A 144 -17.62 -3.51 -10.58
N GLY A 145 -17.63 -2.62 -9.60
CA GLY A 145 -18.36 -2.77 -8.35
C GLY A 145 -19.55 -1.81 -8.30
N HIS A 146 -20.59 -2.17 -7.53
CA HIS A 146 -21.67 -1.25 -7.22
C HIS A 146 -21.95 -1.15 -5.72
N SER A 147 -22.49 -0.01 -5.29
CA SER A 147 -23.02 0.20 -3.94
C SER A 147 -24.42 -0.39 -3.80
N LYS A 148 -24.81 -0.79 -2.57
CA LYS A 148 -26.17 -1.23 -2.23
C LYS A 148 -27.06 -0.06 -1.82
N THR A 149 -27.28 0.87 -2.75
CA THR A 149 -28.14 2.05 -2.57
C THR A 149 -29.35 1.94 -3.50
N GLU A 150 -30.45 2.67 -3.22
CA GLU A 150 -31.65 2.64 -4.10
C GLU A 150 -31.32 2.98 -5.56
N VAL A 151 -30.40 3.94 -5.74
CA VAL A 151 -29.72 4.19 -7.02
C VAL A 151 -28.29 3.70 -6.88
N ASN A 152 -27.94 2.64 -7.61
CA ASN A 152 -26.59 2.07 -7.57
C ASN A 152 -25.55 3.09 -8.05
N GLN A 153 -24.52 3.32 -7.24
CA GLN A 153 -23.31 4.02 -7.68
C GLN A 153 -22.29 2.97 -8.12
N TYR A 154 -21.65 3.21 -9.25
CA TYR A 154 -20.68 2.28 -9.81
C TYR A 154 -19.25 2.76 -9.60
N TYR A 155 -18.37 1.80 -9.37
CA TYR A 155 -16.96 1.99 -9.13
C TYR A 155 -16.17 1.03 -10.02
N TRP A 156 -14.96 1.40 -10.38
CA TRP A 156 -14.05 0.51 -11.08
C TRP A 156 -12.70 0.41 -10.38
N ARG A 157 -12.05 -0.75 -10.49
CA ARG A 157 -10.66 -0.95 -10.06
C ARG A 157 -9.95 -1.89 -11.02
N SER A 158 -8.65 -2.03 -10.87
CA SER A 158 -7.81 -2.92 -11.68
C SER A 158 -6.87 -3.76 -10.80
N VAL A 159 -6.47 -4.91 -11.32
CA VAL A 159 -5.38 -5.74 -10.78
C VAL A 159 -4.38 -6.11 -11.87
N ASP A 160 -3.09 -6.05 -11.56
CA ASP A 160 -1.98 -6.43 -12.45
C ASP A 160 -1.56 -7.88 -12.22
N HIS A 161 -1.77 -8.73 -13.23
CA HIS A 161 -1.40 -10.15 -13.20
C HIS A 161 0.10 -10.37 -13.33
N ASN A 162 0.86 -9.41 -13.86
CA ASN A 162 2.32 -9.54 -13.95
C ASN A 162 3.01 -9.52 -12.58
N LYS A 163 2.33 -8.99 -11.57
CA LYS A 163 2.79 -8.98 -10.17
C LYS A 163 2.30 -10.20 -9.38
N PHE A 164 1.57 -11.13 -10.00
CA PHE A 164 1.15 -12.34 -9.32
C PHE A 164 2.35 -13.26 -9.12
N SER A 165 2.81 -13.37 -7.87
CA SER A 165 3.89 -14.26 -7.47
C SER A 165 3.43 -15.16 -6.32
N ASP A 166 4.00 -16.36 -6.23
CA ASP A 166 3.86 -17.23 -5.05
C ASP A 166 2.42 -17.59 -4.67
N GLY A 167 1.52 -17.62 -5.66
CA GLY A 167 0.12 -18.01 -5.46
C GLY A 167 -0.76 -16.92 -4.83
N LYS A 168 -0.24 -15.70 -4.65
CA LYS A 168 -0.98 -14.56 -4.06
C LYS A 168 -0.70 -13.26 -4.82
N PHE A 169 -1.70 -12.40 -4.94
CA PHE A 169 -1.47 -11.04 -5.40
C PHE A 169 -0.87 -10.20 -4.26
N PRO A 170 0.26 -9.51 -4.46
CA PRO A 170 0.68 -8.48 -3.54
C PRO A 170 -0.31 -7.33 -3.57
N ALA A 171 -0.42 -6.59 -2.46
CA ALA A 171 -1.38 -5.49 -2.36
C ALA A 171 -1.11 -4.37 -3.39
N ASN A 172 0.16 -4.13 -3.75
CA ASN A 172 0.55 -3.19 -4.81
C ASN A 172 0.15 -3.60 -6.24
N ALA A 173 -0.40 -4.80 -6.45
CA ALA A 173 -1.00 -5.23 -7.72
C ALA A 173 -2.39 -4.61 -7.92
N TRP A 174 -3.04 -4.23 -6.83
CA TRP A 174 -4.39 -3.69 -6.83
C TRP A 174 -4.39 -2.17 -6.89
N SER A 175 -5.29 -1.59 -7.69
CA SER A 175 -5.59 -0.16 -7.62
C SER A 175 -6.75 0.15 -6.66
N GLU A 176 -6.90 1.42 -6.30
CA GLU A 176 -8.06 1.91 -5.56
C GLU A 176 -9.36 1.79 -6.37
N TRP A 177 -10.49 1.96 -5.68
CA TRP A 177 -11.81 2.02 -6.28
C TRP A 177 -12.07 3.44 -6.76
N TYR A 178 -12.20 3.61 -8.06
CA TYR A 178 -12.52 4.88 -8.68
C TYR A 178 -14.02 5.00 -8.93
N LYS A 179 -14.63 6.05 -8.40
CA LYS A 179 -16.04 6.37 -8.66
C LYS A 179 -16.28 6.67 -10.13
N ILE A 180 -17.40 6.18 -10.65
CA ILE A 180 -17.88 6.49 -12.00
C ILE A 180 -18.96 7.57 -11.92
N ASP A 181 -18.66 8.76 -12.43
CA ASP A 181 -19.58 9.91 -12.37
C ASP A 181 -20.69 9.87 -13.45
N CYS A 182 -20.66 8.89 -14.35
CA CYS A 182 -21.68 8.73 -15.38
C CYS A 182 -22.99 8.20 -14.78
N PRO A 183 -24.15 8.87 -15.01
CA PRO A 183 -25.43 8.35 -14.56
C PRO A 183 -25.77 7.09 -15.37
N MET A 184 -26.01 5.97 -14.67
CA MET A 184 -26.31 4.69 -15.30
C MET A 184 -27.39 3.94 -14.52
N ASN A 185 -28.26 3.25 -15.26
CA ASN A 185 -29.31 2.40 -14.70
C ASN A 185 -29.40 1.08 -15.49
N PRO A 186 -28.42 0.19 -15.35
CA PRO A 186 -28.36 -1.03 -16.13
C PRO A 186 -29.49 -2.00 -15.78
N TYR A 187 -30.17 -2.51 -16.80
CA TYR A 187 -31.18 -3.56 -16.67
C TYR A 187 -30.54 -4.83 -16.10
N LYS A 188 -31.03 -5.32 -14.96
CA LYS A 188 -30.55 -6.54 -14.28
C LYS A 188 -29.02 -6.61 -14.11
N ASN A 189 -28.35 -5.47 -13.87
CA ASN A 189 -26.89 -5.39 -13.74
C ASN A 189 -26.11 -5.87 -14.98
N ILE A 190 -26.69 -5.78 -16.19
CA ILE A 190 -25.99 -6.05 -17.44
C ILE A 190 -25.10 -4.85 -17.77
N ILE A 191 -23.90 -4.86 -17.18
CA ILE A 191 -22.83 -3.90 -17.40
C ILE A 191 -21.50 -4.65 -17.53
N ARG A 192 -20.66 -4.28 -18.50
CA ARG A 192 -19.32 -4.83 -18.65
C ARG A 192 -18.29 -3.72 -18.94
N PRO A 193 -17.09 -3.79 -18.34
CA PRO A 193 -15.97 -3.00 -18.80
C PRO A 193 -15.38 -3.62 -20.07
N VAL A 194 -14.70 -2.80 -20.86
CA VAL A 194 -13.89 -3.25 -22.00
C VAL A 194 -12.77 -2.25 -22.28
N ILE A 195 -11.56 -2.75 -22.54
CA ILE A 195 -10.47 -1.90 -23.02
C ILE A 195 -10.54 -1.85 -24.54
N PHE A 196 -10.81 -0.65 -25.06
CA PHE A 196 -10.85 -0.38 -26.49
C PHE A 196 -9.89 0.76 -26.81
N GLN A 197 -8.94 0.50 -27.71
CA GLN A 197 -7.86 1.44 -28.06
C GLN A 197 -7.09 1.98 -26.83
N SER A 198 -6.74 1.09 -25.90
CA SER A 198 -6.05 1.43 -24.64
C SER A 198 -6.82 2.42 -23.75
N ARG A 199 -8.15 2.46 -23.88
CA ARG A 199 -9.04 3.28 -23.04
C ARG A 199 -10.16 2.43 -22.45
N LEU A 200 -10.44 2.63 -21.16
CA LEU A 200 -11.54 1.98 -20.48
C LEU A 200 -12.88 2.52 -20.97
N HIS A 201 -13.68 1.61 -21.53
CA HIS A 201 -15.06 1.83 -21.90
C HIS A 201 -15.97 1.00 -21.00
N LEU A 202 -17.16 1.51 -20.73
CA LEU A 202 -18.24 0.80 -20.06
C LEU A 202 -19.39 0.67 -21.01
N ILE A 203 -19.91 -0.54 -21.10
CA ILE A 203 -21.08 -0.85 -21.91
C ILE A 203 -22.15 -1.46 -21.04
N TRP A 204 -23.37 -0.92 -21.12
CA TRP A 204 -24.50 -1.42 -20.36
C TRP A 204 -25.80 -1.33 -21.14
N LEU A 205 -26.76 -2.13 -20.73
CA LEU A 205 -28.08 -2.18 -21.33
C LEU A 205 -29.10 -1.47 -20.45
N GLU A 206 -29.93 -0.60 -21.02
CA GLU A 206 -31.07 0.01 -20.34
C GLU A 206 -32.38 -0.47 -20.95
N GLN A 207 -33.42 -0.58 -20.11
CA GLN A 207 -34.77 -0.93 -20.52
C GLN A 207 -35.67 0.28 -20.29
N LYS A 208 -36.41 0.70 -21.31
CA LYS A 208 -37.46 1.71 -21.21
C LYS A 208 -38.82 1.06 -21.47
N LYS A 209 -39.78 1.39 -20.61
CA LYS A 209 -41.16 0.98 -20.80
C LYS A 209 -41.81 1.90 -21.85
N VAL A 210 -42.26 1.32 -22.95
CA VAL A 210 -42.94 2.03 -24.04
C VAL A 210 -44.40 1.57 -24.08
N VAL A 211 -45.30 2.50 -24.36
CA VAL A 211 -46.73 2.21 -24.48
C VAL A 211 -47.10 2.29 -25.96
N LYS A 212 -47.48 1.15 -26.55
CA LYS A 212 -48.01 1.12 -27.93
C LYS A 212 -49.54 1.22 -27.90
N GLN A 213 -50.08 2.16 -28.68
CA GLN A 213 -51.52 2.23 -28.95
C GLN A 213 -51.84 1.24 -30.07
N ALA A 214 -52.71 0.26 -29.82
CA ALA A 214 -53.14 -0.69 -30.86
C ALA A 214 -53.92 0.03 -31.97
N GLU A 215 -53.64 -0.31 -33.24
CA GLU A 215 -54.22 0.34 -34.43
C GLU A 215 -55.74 0.12 -34.63
N ASN A 216 -56.40 -0.63 -33.75
CA ASN A 216 -57.86 -0.71 -33.73
C ASN A 216 -58.41 0.22 -32.65
N ASN A 217 -59.38 1.05 -33.04
CA ASN A 217 -60.04 2.14 -32.30
C ASN A 217 -60.73 1.76 -30.94
N ASN A 218 -60.21 0.81 -30.17
CA ASN A 218 -60.66 0.47 -28.83
C ASN A 218 -59.46 0.27 -27.88
N GLN A 219 -59.22 1.29 -27.03
CA GLN A 219 -58.45 1.31 -25.77
C GLN A 219 -57.85 -0.05 -25.32
N THR A 220 -56.77 -0.49 -25.94
CA THR A 220 -55.86 -1.50 -25.38
C THR A 220 -54.46 -0.93 -25.42
N VAL A 221 -53.98 -0.55 -24.24
CA VAL A 221 -52.63 -0.10 -23.98
C VAL A 221 -51.77 -1.36 -23.89
N GLU A 222 -51.05 -1.72 -24.96
CA GLU A 222 -50.05 -2.79 -24.87
C GLU A 222 -48.77 -2.20 -24.27
N GLU A 223 -48.35 -2.74 -23.12
CA GLU A 223 -47.05 -2.42 -22.53
C GLU A 223 -45.97 -3.16 -23.32
N ASP A 224 -45.03 -2.40 -23.88
CA ASP A 224 -43.89 -2.92 -24.63
C ASP A 224 -42.58 -2.44 -23.96
N TYR A 225 -41.49 -3.17 -24.21
CA TYR A 225 -40.19 -2.83 -23.65
C TYR A 225 -39.21 -2.52 -24.77
N HIS A 226 -38.60 -1.35 -24.68
CA HIS A 226 -37.55 -0.91 -25.59
C HIS A 226 -36.19 -1.03 -24.91
N TYR A 227 -35.21 -1.56 -25.63
CA TYR A 227 -33.87 -1.80 -25.09
C TYR A 227 -32.82 -0.95 -25.80
N GLU A 228 -32.04 -0.23 -24.99
CA GLU A 228 -31.01 0.70 -25.46
C GLU A 228 -29.65 0.29 -24.91
N LEU A 229 -28.66 0.15 -25.78
CA LEU A 229 -27.28 -0.12 -25.40
C LEU A 229 -26.54 1.21 -25.25
N LYS A 230 -25.92 1.43 -24.09
CA LYS A 230 -25.15 2.64 -23.82
C LYS A 230 -23.67 2.34 -23.70
N LEU A 231 -22.86 3.25 -24.22
CA LEU A 231 -21.40 3.19 -24.18
C LEU A 231 -20.84 4.52 -23.65
N ALA A 232 -20.04 4.46 -22.60
CA ALA A 232 -19.28 5.60 -22.08
C ALA A 232 -17.81 5.23 -21.94
N HIS A 233 -16.92 6.22 -21.92
CA HIS A 233 -15.49 6.00 -21.72
C HIS A 233 -14.86 7.05 -20.83
N ILE A 234 -13.77 6.66 -20.18
CA ILE A 234 -13.00 7.55 -19.30
C ILE A 234 -12.14 8.52 -20.13
N ARG A 235 -12.00 9.75 -19.64
CA ARG A 235 -11.11 10.79 -20.18
C ARG A 235 -9.77 10.80 -19.43
N TYR A 236 -8.80 11.53 -19.95
CA TYR A 236 -7.47 11.63 -19.35
C TYR A 236 -7.44 12.31 -17.98
N ASP A 237 -8.45 13.14 -17.67
CA ASP A 237 -8.62 13.80 -16.36
C ASP A 237 -9.33 12.90 -15.32
N GLY A 238 -9.72 11.68 -15.70
CA GLY A 238 -10.47 10.75 -14.86
C GLY A 238 -11.98 10.93 -14.90
N THR A 239 -12.50 11.96 -15.59
CA THR A 239 -13.95 12.14 -15.75
C THR A 239 -14.51 11.22 -16.83
N TRP A 240 -15.81 10.96 -16.77
CA TRP A 240 -16.50 10.10 -17.73
C TRP A 240 -17.19 10.92 -18.82
N ASN A 241 -17.13 10.45 -20.07
CA ASN A 241 -17.85 11.08 -21.16
C ASN A 241 -19.37 10.81 -21.08
N THR A 242 -20.17 11.65 -21.73
CA THR A 242 -21.61 11.41 -21.89
C THR A 242 -21.88 10.11 -22.65
N PRO A 243 -22.85 9.28 -22.21
CA PRO A 243 -23.11 7.99 -22.83
C PRO A 243 -23.67 8.14 -24.24
N ILE A 244 -23.09 7.39 -25.17
CA ILE A 244 -23.59 7.22 -26.53
C ILE A 244 -24.63 6.11 -26.51
N THR A 245 -25.77 6.33 -27.16
CA THR A 245 -26.91 5.39 -27.14
C THR A 245 -27.05 4.71 -28.50
N PHE A 246 -27.26 3.40 -28.48
CA PHE A 246 -27.50 2.56 -29.64
C PHE A 246 -28.81 1.79 -29.45
N ASP A 247 -29.66 1.77 -30.47
CA ASP A 247 -30.88 0.96 -30.46
C ASP A 247 -30.54 -0.51 -30.76
N VAL A 248 -30.92 -1.39 -29.84
CA VAL A 248 -30.68 -2.85 -29.93
C VAL A 248 -31.95 -3.65 -29.64
N SER A 249 -33.12 -3.00 -29.64
CA SER A 249 -34.38 -3.62 -29.26
C SER A 249 -34.70 -4.84 -30.13
N ASP A 250 -34.53 -4.73 -31.45
CA ASP A 250 -34.78 -5.83 -32.40
C ASP A 250 -33.89 -7.06 -32.13
N LYS A 251 -32.62 -6.82 -31.78
CA LYS A 251 -31.65 -7.89 -31.49
C LYS A 251 -31.99 -8.59 -30.18
N ILE A 252 -32.42 -7.85 -29.16
CA ILE A 252 -32.74 -8.40 -27.84
C ILE A 252 -34.07 -9.14 -27.88
N SER A 253 -35.09 -8.59 -28.55
CA SER A 253 -36.35 -9.30 -28.77
C SER A 253 -36.09 -10.63 -29.49
N ALA A 254 -35.23 -10.66 -30.51
CA ALA A 254 -34.86 -11.91 -31.19
C ALA A 254 -34.15 -12.95 -30.29
N VAL A 255 -33.48 -12.52 -29.21
CA VAL A 255 -32.84 -13.41 -28.23
C VAL A 255 -33.84 -13.88 -27.16
N LEU A 256 -34.77 -13.01 -26.74
CA LEU A 256 -35.78 -13.30 -25.72
C LEU A 256 -36.98 -14.10 -26.25
N GLU A 257 -37.33 -13.95 -27.53
CA GLU A 257 -38.46 -14.62 -28.19
C GLU A 257 -38.17 -16.09 -28.50
N THR A 258 -38.02 -16.91 -27.45
CA THR A 258 -37.94 -18.36 -27.61
C THR A 258 -39.28 -18.93 -28.10
N PRO A 259 -39.31 -20.07 -28.82
CA PRO A 259 -40.57 -20.66 -29.32
C PRO A 259 -41.61 -20.89 -28.21
N ASN A 260 -41.15 -21.30 -27.03
CA ASN A 260 -41.98 -21.51 -25.85
C ASN A 260 -42.57 -20.19 -25.32
N PHE A 261 -41.76 -19.13 -25.24
CA PHE A 261 -42.20 -17.79 -24.84
C PHE A 261 -43.25 -17.22 -25.80
N LEU A 262 -43.02 -17.35 -27.10
CA LEU A 262 -43.97 -16.95 -28.14
C LEU A 262 -45.29 -17.73 -28.07
N GLU A 263 -45.25 -19.02 -27.73
CA GLU A 263 -46.45 -19.85 -27.57
C GLU A 263 -47.29 -19.40 -26.37
N ILE A 264 -46.64 -19.10 -25.23
CA ILE A 264 -47.31 -18.57 -24.04
C ILE A 264 -47.93 -17.19 -24.34
N LEU A 265 -47.19 -16.29 -24.99
CA LEU A 265 -47.71 -14.97 -25.40
C LEU A 265 -48.92 -15.09 -26.34
N ARG A 266 -48.88 -16.03 -27.30
CA ARG A 266 -49.99 -16.28 -28.22
C ARG A 266 -51.23 -16.78 -27.48
N LYS A 267 -51.06 -17.74 -26.56
CA LYS A 267 -52.13 -18.26 -25.70
C LYS A 267 -52.74 -17.15 -24.84
N LEU A 268 -51.90 -16.28 -24.28
CA LEU A 268 -52.30 -15.17 -23.42
C LEU A 268 -53.05 -14.08 -24.21
N LYS A 269 -52.57 -13.70 -25.41
CA LYS A 269 -53.30 -12.80 -26.32
C LYS A 269 -54.67 -13.38 -26.70
N GLY A 270 -54.72 -14.67 -27.04
CA GLY A 270 -55.98 -15.36 -27.34
C GLY A 270 -56.97 -15.32 -26.17
N ALA A 271 -56.51 -15.67 -24.96
CA ALA A 271 -57.32 -15.67 -23.74
C ALA A 271 -57.85 -14.26 -23.39
N ARG A 272 -57.01 -13.22 -23.47
CA ARG A 272 -57.43 -11.82 -23.25
C ARG A 272 -58.49 -11.36 -24.26
N THR A 273 -58.35 -11.77 -25.51
CA THR A 273 -59.32 -11.42 -26.56
C THR A 273 -60.67 -12.09 -26.30
N TYR A 274 -60.67 -13.37 -25.91
CA TYR A 274 -61.87 -14.12 -25.59
C TYR A 274 -62.57 -13.62 -24.32
N HIS A 275 -61.80 -13.30 -23.28
CA HIS A 275 -62.31 -12.67 -22.05
C HIS A 275 -63.02 -11.34 -22.36
N LYS A 276 -62.43 -10.50 -23.22
CA LYS A 276 -63.05 -9.24 -23.65
C LYS A 276 -64.35 -9.45 -24.43
N GLN A 277 -64.41 -10.45 -25.31
CA GLN A 277 -65.65 -10.82 -26.02
C GLN A 277 -66.74 -11.30 -25.06
N LEU A 278 -66.38 -12.05 -24.03
CA LEU A 278 -67.30 -12.47 -22.95
C LEU A 278 -67.79 -11.26 -22.14
N GLU A 279 -66.93 -10.29 -21.82
CA GLU A 279 -67.34 -9.04 -21.15
C GLU A 279 -68.33 -8.22 -21.98
N GLU A 280 -68.09 -8.09 -23.27
CA GLU A 280 -69.00 -7.39 -24.18
C GLU A 280 -70.34 -8.13 -24.34
N SER A 281 -70.31 -9.47 -24.35
CA SER A 281 -71.52 -10.31 -24.41
C SER A 281 -72.33 -10.24 -23.11
N LEU A 282 -71.67 -10.27 -21.95
CA LEU A 282 -72.32 -10.14 -20.64
C LEU A 282 -73.01 -8.78 -20.44
N LYS A 283 -72.52 -7.71 -21.07
CA LYS A 283 -73.19 -6.39 -21.08
C LYS A 283 -74.51 -6.36 -21.85
N GLN A 284 -74.80 -7.36 -22.69
CA GLN A 284 -76.03 -7.44 -23.49
C GLN A 284 -77.16 -8.23 -22.81
N TYR A 285 -76.90 -8.90 -21.68
CA TYR A 285 -77.87 -9.72 -20.96
C TYR A 285 -78.30 -9.05 -19.62
N ASN A 286 -79.56 -9.22 -19.23
CA ASN A 286 -80.03 -8.91 -17.87
C ASN A 286 -79.61 -10.05 -16.90
N GLU A 287 -79.37 -9.73 -15.63
CA GLU A 287 -78.86 -10.67 -14.60
C GLU A 287 -79.72 -11.94 -14.42
N ASP A 288 -81.00 -11.89 -14.78
CA ASP A 288 -81.96 -13.01 -14.70
C ASP A 288 -81.87 -14.01 -15.89
N ASN A 289 -81.04 -13.73 -16.90
CA ASN A 289 -80.88 -14.62 -18.05
C ASN A 289 -80.06 -15.88 -17.66
N PRO A 290 -80.57 -17.11 -17.90
CA PRO A 290 -79.80 -18.33 -17.62
C PRO A 290 -78.44 -18.40 -18.33
N LEU A 291 -78.26 -17.72 -19.47
CA LEU A 291 -76.98 -17.58 -20.17
C LEU A 291 -75.99 -16.65 -19.44
N TYR A 292 -76.47 -15.70 -18.65
CA TYR A 292 -75.61 -14.78 -17.89
C TYR A 292 -74.79 -15.52 -16.82
N GLN A 293 -75.43 -16.43 -16.08
CA GLN A 293 -74.76 -17.23 -15.06
C GLN A 293 -73.78 -18.27 -15.63
N SER A 294 -74.04 -18.78 -16.85
CA SER A 294 -73.08 -19.66 -17.53
C SER A 294 -71.88 -18.89 -18.05
N ASP A 295 -72.10 -17.74 -18.70
CA ASP A 295 -71.02 -16.93 -19.29
C ASP A 295 -70.18 -16.25 -18.21
N LEU A 296 -70.75 -15.92 -17.04
CA LEU A 296 -70.02 -15.41 -15.88
C LEU A 296 -69.03 -16.45 -15.32
N LYS A 297 -69.44 -17.74 -15.26
CA LYS A 297 -68.55 -18.84 -14.86
C LYS A 297 -67.43 -19.07 -15.88
N VAL A 298 -67.73 -18.96 -17.17
CA VAL A 298 -66.73 -19.07 -18.25
C VAL A 298 -65.76 -17.89 -18.19
N LYS A 299 -66.25 -16.68 -17.92
CA LYS A 299 -65.42 -15.48 -17.72
C LYS A 299 -64.46 -15.67 -16.54
N GLN A 300 -64.94 -16.12 -15.38
CA GLN A 300 -64.09 -16.40 -14.22
C GLN A 300 -63.04 -17.48 -14.51
N ALA A 301 -63.42 -18.56 -15.18
CA ALA A 301 -62.48 -19.60 -15.59
C ALA A 301 -61.40 -19.08 -16.57
N GLU A 302 -61.76 -18.15 -17.47
CA GLU A 302 -60.80 -17.53 -18.38
C GLU A 302 -59.92 -16.48 -17.67
N GLU A 303 -60.42 -15.77 -16.64
CA GLU A 303 -59.61 -14.92 -15.76
C GLU A 303 -58.54 -15.72 -15.01
N ASP A 304 -58.93 -16.86 -14.40
CA ASP A 304 -58.00 -17.77 -13.73
C ASP A 304 -56.92 -18.28 -14.70
N LYS A 305 -57.32 -18.61 -15.94
CA LYS A 305 -56.41 -19.04 -17.00
C LYS A 305 -55.47 -17.92 -17.46
N ILE A 306 -55.92 -16.67 -17.53
CA ILE A 306 -55.07 -15.50 -17.81
C ILE A 306 -54.05 -15.32 -16.69
N GLN A 307 -54.46 -15.41 -15.42
CA GLN A 307 -53.53 -15.32 -14.29
C GLN A 307 -52.48 -16.43 -14.31
N GLU A 308 -52.87 -17.67 -14.60
CA GLU A 308 -51.94 -18.79 -14.69
C GLU A 308 -50.97 -18.62 -15.86
N LEU A 309 -51.44 -18.19 -17.04
CA LEU A 309 -50.57 -17.89 -18.19
C LEU A 309 -49.64 -16.71 -17.92
N GLN A 310 -50.08 -15.68 -17.19
CA GLN A 310 -49.23 -14.58 -16.75
C GLN A 310 -48.13 -15.06 -15.80
N LYS A 311 -48.48 -15.92 -14.84
CA LYS A 311 -47.51 -16.53 -13.91
C LYS A 311 -46.51 -17.41 -14.64
N GLN A 312 -46.95 -18.19 -15.64
CA GLN A 312 -46.06 -18.98 -16.50
C GLN A 312 -45.14 -18.09 -17.33
N LEU A 313 -45.65 -16.98 -17.87
CA LEU A 313 -44.85 -16.01 -18.62
C LEU A 313 -43.81 -15.32 -17.72
N GLU A 314 -44.18 -14.91 -16.51
CA GLU A 314 -43.26 -14.34 -15.51
C GLU A 314 -42.18 -15.36 -15.10
N LEU A 315 -42.57 -16.62 -14.88
CA LEU A 315 -41.63 -17.69 -14.56
C LEU A 315 -40.65 -17.95 -15.70
N GLU A 316 -41.11 -17.92 -16.96
CA GLU A 316 -40.26 -18.09 -18.13
C GLU A 316 -39.33 -16.88 -18.33
N LEU A 317 -39.81 -15.66 -18.09
CA LEU A 317 -39.01 -14.43 -18.11
C LEU A 317 -37.97 -14.38 -16.97
N MET A 318 -38.26 -15.02 -15.83
CA MET A 318 -37.30 -15.22 -14.75
C MET A 318 -36.23 -16.26 -15.09
N LYS A 319 -36.55 -17.28 -15.90
CA LYS A 319 -35.58 -18.26 -16.43
C LYS A 319 -34.71 -17.68 -17.55
N GLN A 320 -35.20 -16.69 -18.30
CA GLN A 320 -34.42 -16.00 -19.33
C GLN A 320 -33.46 -14.98 -18.71
N GLN A 321 -32.26 -15.45 -18.34
CA GLN A 321 -31.16 -14.58 -17.96
C GLN A 321 -30.43 -14.09 -19.22
N LEU A 322 -30.76 -12.87 -19.66
CA LEU A 322 -30.05 -12.17 -20.74
C LEU A 322 -28.67 -11.75 -20.25
N VAL A 323 -27.64 -12.04 -21.04
CA VAL A 323 -26.24 -11.69 -20.75
C VAL A 323 -25.61 -11.06 -21.99
N SER A 324 -24.65 -10.16 -21.78
CA SER A 324 -23.80 -9.61 -22.84
C SER A 324 -22.40 -10.20 -22.79
N TYR A 325 -21.73 -10.27 -23.94
CA TYR A 325 -20.29 -10.50 -24.09
C TYR A 325 -19.70 -9.33 -24.86
N CYS A 326 -18.56 -8.84 -24.42
CA CYS A 326 -17.91 -7.66 -24.99
C CYS A 326 -16.42 -7.89 -25.05
N THR A 327 -15.81 -7.71 -26.22
CA THR A 327 -14.37 -7.83 -26.40
C THR A 327 -13.88 -6.93 -27.53
N ASN A 328 -12.62 -6.54 -27.46
CA ASN A 328 -11.93 -5.87 -28.56
C ASN A 328 -11.60 -6.89 -29.65
N HIS A 329 -12.07 -6.65 -30.87
CA HIS A 329 -11.90 -7.53 -32.02
C HIS A 329 -10.86 -6.97 -33.00
N GLN A 330 -10.31 -7.83 -33.87
CA GLN A 330 -9.46 -7.39 -34.98
C GLN A 330 -10.16 -6.33 -35.83
N ASP A 331 -9.36 -5.44 -36.44
CA ASP A 331 -9.76 -4.21 -37.17
C ASP A 331 -10.21 -3.00 -36.34
N ASN A 332 -9.81 -2.91 -35.06
CA ASN A 332 -10.20 -1.81 -34.16
C ASN A 332 -11.73 -1.65 -34.05
N ASN A 333 -12.45 -2.77 -34.03
CA ASN A 333 -13.89 -2.80 -33.80
C ASN A 333 -14.18 -3.46 -32.44
N LEU A 334 -15.11 -2.89 -31.69
CA LEU A 334 -15.62 -3.48 -30.46
C LEU A 334 -16.71 -4.50 -30.83
N LEU A 335 -16.56 -5.75 -30.40
CA LEU A 335 -17.54 -6.81 -30.59
C LEU A 335 -18.44 -6.90 -29.36
N VAL A 336 -19.76 -6.83 -29.58
CA VAL A 336 -20.78 -6.99 -28.53
C VAL A 336 -21.75 -8.08 -28.95
N ILE A 337 -21.96 -9.07 -28.09
CA ILE A 337 -22.83 -10.22 -28.34
C ILE A 337 -23.84 -10.32 -27.20
N PHE A 338 -25.10 -10.60 -27.54
CA PHE A 338 -26.18 -10.88 -26.61
C PHE A 338 -26.59 -12.35 -26.74
N TYR A 339 -26.75 -13.01 -25.61
CA TYR A 339 -27.13 -14.42 -25.52
C TYR A 339 -27.92 -14.69 -24.24
N GLN A 340 -28.67 -15.80 -24.24
CA GLN A 340 -29.34 -16.31 -23.06
C GLN A 340 -28.42 -17.29 -22.32
N LYS A 341 -28.28 -17.12 -21.01
CA LYS A 341 -27.49 -18.00 -20.15
C LYS A 341 -28.01 -19.45 -20.23
N GLN A 342 -27.09 -20.40 -20.36
CA GLN A 342 -27.38 -21.84 -20.44
C GLN A 342 -26.76 -22.60 -19.24
N ASP A 343 -27.28 -23.79 -18.94
CA ASP A 343 -26.76 -24.62 -17.83
C ASP A 343 -25.35 -25.17 -18.10
N ALA A 344 -25.03 -25.45 -19.36
CA ALA A 344 -23.78 -26.09 -19.77
C ALA A 344 -23.24 -25.48 -21.06
N GLN A 345 -21.91 -25.52 -21.19
CA GLN A 345 -21.18 -24.94 -22.32
C GLN A 345 -21.56 -25.58 -23.66
N ASP A 346 -21.82 -26.88 -23.68
CA ASP A 346 -22.19 -27.63 -24.88
C ASP A 346 -23.56 -27.23 -25.44
N LYS A 347 -24.40 -26.56 -24.65
CA LYS A 347 -25.71 -26.06 -25.09
C LYS A 347 -25.60 -24.83 -25.98
N TYR A 348 -24.45 -24.13 -25.99
CA TYR A 348 -24.23 -23.00 -26.89
C TYR A 348 -23.86 -23.52 -28.29
N THR A 349 -24.88 -23.76 -29.11
CA THR A 349 -24.77 -24.17 -30.52
C THR A 349 -25.18 -23.04 -31.48
N ILE A 350 -24.91 -23.22 -32.77
CA ILE A 350 -25.30 -22.27 -33.83
C ILE A 350 -26.84 -22.12 -33.92
N GLU A 351 -27.59 -23.10 -33.41
CA GLU A 351 -29.06 -23.11 -33.43
C GLU A 351 -29.68 -22.24 -32.32
N VAL A 352 -28.89 -21.86 -31.29
CA VAL A 352 -29.36 -20.99 -30.21
C VAL A 352 -29.41 -19.53 -30.70
N PRO A 353 -30.45 -18.74 -30.36
CA PRO A 353 -30.54 -17.34 -30.77
C PRO A 353 -29.46 -16.50 -30.09
N ILE A 354 -28.33 -16.33 -30.78
CA ILE A 354 -27.23 -15.44 -30.39
C ILE A 354 -27.18 -14.30 -31.40
N LYS A 355 -27.17 -13.05 -30.92
CA LYS A 355 -27.13 -11.85 -31.78
C LYS A 355 -25.95 -10.96 -31.40
N GLY A 356 -25.23 -10.48 -32.40
CA GLY A 356 -24.04 -9.66 -32.22
C GLY A 356 -24.08 -8.37 -33.01
N LEU A 357 -23.19 -7.46 -32.68
CA LEU A 357 -22.94 -6.21 -33.38
C LEU A 357 -21.48 -5.80 -33.21
N HIS A 358 -20.99 -5.02 -34.17
CA HIS A 358 -19.72 -4.32 -34.09
C HIS A 358 -19.94 -2.83 -33.86
N ILE A 359 -19.14 -2.23 -33.00
CA ILE A 359 -19.03 -0.78 -32.84
C ILE A 359 -17.64 -0.38 -33.35
N SER A 360 -17.60 0.41 -34.41
CA SER A 360 -16.34 0.94 -34.95
C SER A 360 -15.73 2.04 -34.07
N SER A 361 -14.47 2.38 -34.32
CA SER A 361 -13.80 3.51 -33.65
C SER A 361 -14.53 4.85 -33.79
N ASN A 362 -15.33 5.02 -34.86
CA ASN A 362 -16.16 6.20 -35.09
C ASN A 362 -17.55 6.11 -34.42
N MET A 363 -17.77 5.13 -33.53
CA MET A 363 -19.05 4.91 -32.83
C MET A 363 -20.21 4.60 -33.79
N LEU A 364 -19.92 4.00 -34.95
CA LEU A 364 -20.94 3.51 -35.88
C LEU A 364 -21.18 2.03 -35.67
N LEU A 365 -22.46 1.64 -35.70
CA LEU A 365 -22.93 0.28 -35.52
C LEU A 365 -22.89 -0.49 -36.84
N GLY A 366 -22.35 -1.71 -36.82
CA GLY A 366 -22.34 -2.65 -37.93
C GLY A 366 -22.86 -4.02 -37.51
N ASP A 367 -23.56 -4.70 -38.41
CA ASP A 367 -24.04 -6.06 -38.17
C ASP A 367 -22.93 -7.10 -38.42
N ILE A 368 -22.96 -8.20 -37.66
CA ILE A 368 -22.00 -9.30 -37.77
C ILE A 368 -22.70 -10.63 -38.05
N ASN A 369 -22.07 -11.46 -38.87
CA ASN A 369 -22.43 -12.88 -39.01
C ASN A 369 -21.58 -13.72 -38.04
N LEU A 370 -22.23 -14.34 -37.06
CA LEU A 370 -21.61 -15.01 -35.91
C LEU A 370 -21.09 -16.44 -36.15
N GLY A 371 -21.32 -17.01 -37.34
CA GLY A 371 -21.20 -18.46 -37.62
C GLY A 371 -19.94 -19.14 -37.10
N GLU A 372 -18.76 -18.76 -37.56
CA GLU A 372 -17.49 -19.39 -37.13
C GLU A 372 -16.99 -18.86 -35.77
N TYR A 373 -17.43 -17.67 -35.36
CA TYR A 373 -16.95 -17.01 -34.13
C TYR A 373 -17.51 -17.62 -32.85
N ILE A 374 -18.75 -18.12 -32.86
CA ILE A 374 -19.39 -18.72 -31.68
C ILE A 374 -18.58 -19.89 -31.13
N LEU A 375 -18.00 -20.72 -32.00
CA LEU A 375 -17.24 -21.91 -31.57
C LEU A 375 -16.00 -21.55 -30.75
N ASN A 376 -15.37 -20.40 -31.02
CA ASN A 376 -14.19 -19.92 -30.31
C ASN A 376 -14.56 -19.15 -29.03
N ILE A 377 -15.66 -18.40 -29.06
CA ILE A 377 -16.03 -17.48 -27.96
C ILE A 377 -16.92 -18.17 -26.91
N ARG A 378 -17.64 -19.25 -27.26
CA ARG A 378 -18.58 -19.94 -26.34
C ARG A 378 -17.94 -20.40 -25.03
N ASN A 379 -16.63 -20.66 -25.01
CA ASN A 379 -15.93 -21.01 -23.78
C ASN A 379 -15.93 -19.86 -22.77
N GLN A 380 -16.05 -18.61 -23.23
CA GLN A 380 -16.15 -17.41 -22.39
C GLN A 380 -17.59 -17.03 -22.00
N PHE A 381 -18.61 -17.77 -22.47
CA PHE A 381 -20.00 -17.51 -22.10
C PHE A 381 -20.34 -18.02 -20.70
N ASP A 382 -21.13 -17.22 -19.99
CA ASP A 382 -21.56 -17.51 -18.62
C ASP A 382 -22.39 -18.80 -18.59
N ILE A 383 -22.17 -19.62 -17.56
CA ILE A 383 -22.84 -20.92 -17.37
C ILE A 383 -23.56 -20.96 -16.01
N ASP A 384 -24.43 -21.95 -15.83
CA ASP A 384 -25.17 -22.26 -14.60
C ASP A 384 -26.33 -21.29 -14.30
N ILE A 385 -27.57 -21.79 -14.39
CA ILE A 385 -28.82 -21.04 -14.09
C ILE A 385 -29.14 -21.13 -12.57
N GLY A 386 -28.35 -21.84 -11.78
CA GLY A 386 -28.53 -22.06 -10.34
C GLY A 386 -28.20 -20.85 -9.43
N VAL A 387 -28.29 -21.08 -8.11
CA VAL A 387 -28.23 -20.07 -7.02
C VAL A 387 -26.90 -19.32 -6.93
N ASN A 388 -25.81 -19.86 -7.50
CA ASN A 388 -24.52 -19.17 -7.52
C ASN A 388 -24.38 -18.40 -8.85
N ASN A 389 -24.28 -17.07 -8.78
CA ASN A 389 -23.98 -16.25 -9.95
C ASN A 389 -22.50 -16.44 -10.36
N ILE A 390 -22.25 -17.46 -11.19
CA ILE A 390 -20.97 -17.64 -11.87
C ILE A 390 -20.93 -16.68 -13.06
N ILE A 391 -19.89 -15.84 -13.10
CA ILE A 391 -19.69 -14.84 -14.15
C ILE A 391 -18.29 -15.04 -14.71
N LYS A 392 -18.17 -15.36 -15.99
CA LYS A 392 -16.90 -15.45 -16.68
C LYS A 392 -16.41 -14.04 -17.04
N VAL A 393 -15.11 -13.85 -16.90
CA VAL A 393 -14.42 -12.62 -17.28
C VAL A 393 -14.09 -12.70 -18.76
N ASN A 394 -14.44 -11.65 -19.51
CA ASN A 394 -14.17 -11.60 -20.94
C ASN A 394 -12.69 -11.27 -21.16
N ASN A 395 -12.02 -12.02 -22.02
CA ASN A 395 -10.64 -11.77 -22.41
C ASN A 395 -10.58 -11.05 -23.76
N ARG A 396 -9.45 -10.43 -24.06
CA ARG A 396 -9.16 -9.90 -25.39
C ARG A 396 -9.11 -11.02 -26.42
N TYR A 397 -9.74 -10.79 -27.58
CA TYR A 397 -9.80 -11.78 -28.65
C TYR A 397 -8.61 -11.63 -29.62
N GLU A 398 -7.81 -12.68 -29.79
CA GLU A 398 -6.75 -12.77 -30.80
C GLU A 398 -6.93 -14.01 -31.69
N VAL A 399 -7.04 -13.81 -33.01
CA VAL A 399 -7.26 -14.88 -34.02
C VAL A 399 -5.96 -15.62 -34.38
N SER A 400 -4.80 -15.04 -34.09
CA SER A 400 -3.49 -15.46 -34.61
C SER A 400 -2.91 -16.75 -34.01
N SER A 401 -3.66 -17.47 -33.19
CA SER A 401 -3.15 -18.70 -32.61
C SER A 401 -4.21 -19.80 -32.67
N SER A 402 -3.85 -20.90 -33.32
CA SER A 402 -4.45 -22.23 -33.17
C SER A 402 -4.27 -22.75 -31.74
N ILE A 403 -4.69 -21.99 -30.74
CA ILE A 403 -4.64 -22.33 -29.33
C ILE A 403 -6.08 -22.62 -28.96
N GLU A 404 -6.42 -23.91 -28.91
CA GLU A 404 -7.59 -24.38 -28.21
C GLU A 404 -7.66 -23.64 -26.87
N THR A 405 -8.73 -22.87 -26.66
CA THR A 405 -9.04 -22.20 -25.40
C THR A 405 -9.23 -23.26 -24.32
N ASN A 406 -8.12 -23.78 -23.79
CA ASN A 406 -8.09 -24.64 -22.63
C ASN A 406 -8.83 -23.91 -21.50
N ASP A 407 -9.73 -24.60 -20.80
CA ASP A 407 -10.54 -24.04 -19.71
C ASP A 407 -9.68 -23.37 -18.61
N ASN A 408 -8.39 -23.68 -18.55
CA ASN A 408 -7.41 -23.11 -17.63
C ASN A 408 -7.10 -21.61 -17.84
N ASN A 409 -7.42 -21.02 -18.99
CA ASN A 409 -7.14 -19.60 -19.29
C ASN A 409 -8.32 -18.65 -19.01
N ILE A 410 -9.39 -19.15 -18.39
CA ILE A 410 -10.59 -18.37 -18.14
C ILE A 410 -10.66 -18.00 -16.66
N LEU A 411 -10.76 -16.69 -16.42
CA LEU A 411 -10.99 -16.13 -15.10
C LEU A 411 -12.50 -16.18 -14.78
N ILE A 412 -12.83 -16.62 -13.57
CA ILE A 412 -14.24 -16.81 -13.16
C ILE A 412 -14.48 -16.06 -11.85
N LEU A 413 -15.51 -15.23 -11.83
CA LEU A 413 -16.03 -14.59 -10.63
C LEU A 413 -17.11 -15.46 -10.00
N TYR A 414 -16.99 -15.66 -8.70
CA TYR A 414 -17.99 -16.36 -7.90
C TYR A 414 -18.55 -15.42 -6.85
N HIS A 415 -19.89 -15.38 -6.76
CA HIS A 415 -20.61 -14.84 -5.63
C HIS A 415 -21.14 -15.99 -4.77
N ASP A 416 -20.63 -16.10 -3.55
CA ASP A 416 -21.07 -17.14 -2.62
C ASP A 416 -22.24 -16.66 -1.76
N THR A 417 -23.09 -17.61 -1.39
CA THR A 417 -24.22 -17.50 -0.46
C THR A 417 -23.83 -16.97 0.93
N ASN A 418 -22.57 -17.14 1.36
CA ASN A 418 -22.07 -16.58 2.61
C ASN A 418 -21.70 -15.08 2.50
N GLY A 419 -21.84 -14.49 1.30
CA GLY A 419 -21.54 -13.10 0.98
C GLY A 419 -20.11 -12.85 0.48
N ALA A 420 -19.21 -13.84 0.49
CA ALA A 420 -17.87 -13.69 -0.05
C ALA A 420 -17.88 -13.70 -1.59
N GLN A 421 -17.06 -12.84 -2.19
CA GLN A 421 -16.80 -12.82 -3.62
C GLN A 421 -15.32 -13.08 -3.88
N TYR A 422 -15.04 -13.94 -4.85
CA TYR A 422 -13.67 -14.26 -5.21
C TYR A 422 -13.51 -14.44 -6.72
N LEU A 423 -12.31 -14.10 -7.18
CA LEU A 423 -11.80 -14.45 -8.50
C LEU A 423 -11.12 -15.81 -8.41
N GLN A 424 -11.59 -16.75 -9.20
CA GLN A 424 -10.89 -18.00 -9.43
C GLN A 424 -10.06 -17.88 -10.71
N SER A 425 -8.75 -18.01 -10.56
CA SER A 425 -7.80 -18.18 -11.65
C SER A 425 -7.22 -19.58 -11.53
N ASP A 426 -7.75 -20.52 -12.31
CA ASP A 426 -7.33 -21.91 -12.28
C ASP A 426 -7.45 -22.54 -10.86
N GLY A 427 -6.34 -22.81 -10.18
CA GLY A 427 -6.28 -23.36 -8.83
C GLY A 427 -6.17 -22.32 -7.70
N TYR A 428 -6.15 -21.02 -8.02
CA TYR A 428 -6.04 -19.96 -7.02
C TYR A 428 -7.38 -19.25 -6.85
N ARG A 429 -7.71 -18.88 -5.61
CA ARG A 429 -8.89 -18.07 -5.30
C ARG A 429 -8.44 -16.81 -4.58
N THR A 430 -8.76 -15.67 -5.16
CA THR A 430 -8.45 -14.35 -4.59
C THR A 430 -9.73 -13.67 -4.16
N ARG A 431 -9.86 -13.35 -2.87
CA ARG A 431 -11.02 -12.58 -2.38
C ARG A 431 -11.03 -11.18 -2.98
N LEU A 432 -12.20 -10.73 -3.43
CA LEU A 432 -12.40 -9.41 -4.05
C LEU A 432 -13.09 -8.41 -3.11
N ASN A 433 -14.06 -8.88 -2.32
CA ASN A 433 -14.84 -8.05 -1.42
C ASN A 433 -14.40 -8.23 0.04
N THR A 434 -15.08 -7.54 0.97
CA THR A 434 -14.90 -7.73 2.41
C THR A 434 -16.27 -7.59 3.08
N LEU A 435 -16.50 -8.31 4.18
CA LEU A 435 -17.69 -8.16 5.00
C LEU A 435 -17.38 -7.43 6.31
N PHE A 436 -16.17 -6.88 6.43
CA PHE A 436 -15.68 -6.13 7.58
C PHE A 436 -16.61 -4.99 7.97
N ALA A 437 -17.05 -4.17 7.00
CA ALA A 437 -17.89 -3.01 7.27
C ALA A 437 -19.21 -3.37 7.98
N ARG A 438 -19.85 -4.50 7.63
CA ARG A 438 -21.08 -4.95 8.29
C ARG A 438 -20.87 -5.28 9.78
N LYS A 439 -19.68 -5.80 10.12
CA LYS A 439 -19.30 -6.10 11.50
C LYS A 439 -18.83 -4.85 12.24
N LEU A 440 -18.25 -3.90 11.50
CA LEU A 440 -17.75 -2.63 12.01
C LEU A 440 -18.86 -1.74 12.58
N ILE A 441 -20.07 -1.75 11.98
CA ILE A 441 -21.22 -0.97 12.47
C ILE A 441 -21.54 -1.33 13.94
N ASN A 442 -21.52 -2.62 14.29
CA ASN A 442 -21.78 -3.07 15.66
C ASN A 442 -20.69 -2.63 16.64
N ARG A 443 -19.46 -2.42 16.17
CA ARG A 443 -18.33 -1.92 16.97
C ARG A 443 -18.36 -0.39 17.09
N ALA A 444 -18.80 0.30 16.03
CA ALA A 444 -18.85 1.75 15.98
C ALA A 444 -19.82 2.36 17.00
N THR A 445 -20.89 1.64 17.38
CA THR A 445 -21.81 2.06 18.46
C THR A 445 -21.13 2.19 19.83
N SER A 446 -19.99 1.53 20.03
CA SER A 446 -19.22 1.56 21.28
C SER A 446 -18.12 2.64 21.28
N GLY A 447 -17.97 3.42 20.20
CA GLY A 447 -16.99 4.50 20.08
C GLY A 447 -15.69 4.12 19.36
N ILE A 448 -14.84 5.13 19.13
CA ILE A 448 -13.61 5.04 18.31
C ILE A 448 -12.59 4.08 18.91
N ASP A 449 -12.46 4.03 20.23
CA ASP A 449 -11.54 3.11 20.93
C ASP A 449 -11.82 1.65 20.56
N THR A 450 -13.10 1.31 20.38
CA THR A 450 -13.52 -0.05 19.99
C THR A 450 -13.28 -0.30 18.51
N ILE A 451 -13.41 0.71 17.65
CA ILE A 451 -13.14 0.61 16.21
C ILE A 451 -11.67 0.31 15.95
N LEU A 452 -10.77 1.06 16.60
CA LEU A 452 -9.33 0.97 16.35
C LEU A 452 -8.64 -0.15 17.16
N SER A 453 -9.38 -0.98 17.90
CA SER A 453 -8.82 -2.04 18.74
C SER A 453 -8.25 -3.23 17.94
N MET A 454 -7.36 -3.98 18.59
CA MET A 454 -6.82 -5.24 18.08
C MET A 454 -7.92 -6.30 17.86
N GLU A 455 -8.99 -6.30 18.67
CA GLU A 455 -10.12 -7.20 18.46
C GLU A 455 -10.82 -6.96 17.12
N THR A 456 -10.98 -5.69 16.74
CA THR A 456 -11.62 -5.31 15.47
C THR A 456 -10.76 -5.76 14.28
N GLN A 457 -9.43 -5.73 14.40
CA GLN A 457 -8.50 -6.23 13.40
C GLN A 457 -8.44 -7.77 13.32
N LYS A 458 -8.97 -8.47 14.32
CA LYS A 458 -9.11 -9.93 14.34
C LYS A 458 -10.49 -10.41 13.92
N LEU A 459 -11.35 -9.50 13.44
CA LEU A 459 -12.63 -9.88 12.87
C LEU A 459 -12.42 -10.85 11.70
N LEU A 460 -13.17 -11.94 11.78
CA LEU A 460 -13.05 -13.07 10.87
C LEU A 460 -13.78 -12.77 9.56
N GLU A 461 -13.28 -13.27 8.45
CA GLU A 461 -13.95 -13.26 7.16
C GLU A 461 -14.42 -14.67 6.79
N PRO A 462 -15.57 -14.83 6.10
CA PRO A 462 -16.05 -16.16 5.72
C PRO A 462 -15.11 -16.81 4.70
N GLN A 463 -14.82 -18.10 4.88
CA GLN A 463 -14.00 -18.85 3.92
C GLN A 463 -14.56 -18.80 2.49
N LEU A 464 -13.68 -18.91 1.50
CA LEU A 464 -14.07 -18.99 0.09
C LEU A 464 -14.67 -20.39 -0.17
N LYS A 465 -15.88 -20.46 -0.75
CA LYS A 465 -16.71 -21.69 -0.86
C LYS A 465 -15.97 -22.90 -1.44
N GLU A 466 -16.31 -24.09 -0.96
CA GLU A 466 -15.78 -25.40 -1.37
C GLU A 466 -14.25 -25.50 -1.18
N GLY A 467 -13.82 -25.84 0.02
CA GLY A 467 -12.40 -25.99 0.36
C GLY A 467 -12.22 -26.22 1.85
N PHE A 468 -10.97 -26.31 2.28
CA PHE A 468 -10.62 -26.51 3.68
C PHE A 468 -9.28 -25.89 4.00
N PHE A 469 -9.02 -25.65 5.29
CA PHE A 469 -7.70 -25.25 5.74
C PHE A 469 -6.92 -26.48 6.22
N ALA A 470 -5.65 -26.52 5.88
CA ALA A 470 -4.72 -27.51 6.38
C ALA A 470 -3.46 -26.82 6.91
N ASN A 471 -2.98 -27.30 8.05
CA ASN A 471 -1.71 -26.90 8.62
C ASN A 471 -0.62 -27.86 8.15
N PHE A 472 0.44 -27.31 7.56
CA PHE A 472 1.61 -28.01 7.05
C PHE A 472 2.80 -27.64 7.92
N THR A 473 3.33 -28.60 8.66
CA THR A 473 4.51 -28.42 9.50
C THR A 473 5.73 -28.94 8.77
N LEU A 474 6.68 -28.05 8.51
CA LEU A 474 7.95 -28.33 7.85
C LEU A 474 9.02 -28.70 8.87
N PRO A 475 9.91 -29.65 8.54
CA PRO A 475 11.02 -30.03 9.40
C PRO A 475 12.05 -28.91 9.51
N LYS A 476 12.86 -28.99 10.58
CA LYS A 476 14.05 -28.14 10.76
C LYS A 476 14.98 -28.26 9.55
N TYR A 477 15.70 -27.18 9.25
CA TYR A 477 16.67 -27.20 8.16
C TYR A 477 17.80 -28.22 8.40
N ASN A 478 18.09 -29.05 7.39
CA ASN A 478 19.20 -29.98 7.36
C ASN A 478 19.75 -30.08 5.92
N LEU A 479 21.06 -29.84 5.77
CA LEU A 479 21.78 -29.83 4.50
C LEU A 479 21.62 -31.13 3.72
N THR A 480 21.61 -32.29 4.39
CA THR A 480 21.55 -33.60 3.71
C THR A 480 20.19 -33.87 3.07
N THR A 481 19.11 -33.38 3.68
CA THR A 481 17.74 -33.64 3.22
C THR A 481 17.23 -32.56 2.29
N HIS A 482 17.62 -31.30 2.52
CA HIS A 482 17.03 -30.16 1.84
C HIS A 482 17.94 -29.55 0.78
N GLY A 483 19.26 -29.74 0.89
CA GLY A 483 20.25 -29.19 -0.02
C GLY A 483 20.92 -27.94 0.54
N ASP A 484 21.79 -27.34 -0.28
CA ASP A 484 22.58 -26.14 0.01
C ASP A 484 21.73 -24.87 0.17
N GLU A 485 20.58 -24.81 -0.49
CA GLU A 485 19.64 -23.70 -0.37
C GLU A 485 18.52 -24.00 0.63
N ARG A 486 18.16 -22.99 1.45
CA ARG A 486 17.15 -23.13 2.53
C ARG A 486 15.70 -22.95 2.07
N TRP A 487 15.44 -22.63 0.81
CA TRP A 487 14.06 -22.42 0.35
C TRP A 487 13.27 -23.73 0.29
N PHE A 488 11.96 -23.61 0.45
CA PHE A 488 11.01 -24.67 0.15
C PHE A 488 9.86 -24.12 -0.69
N LYS A 489 9.28 -24.98 -1.52
CA LYS A 489 8.14 -24.65 -2.39
C LYS A 489 7.05 -25.70 -2.24
N ILE A 490 5.89 -25.29 -1.74
CA ILE A 490 4.71 -26.14 -1.65
C ILE A 490 3.98 -26.07 -2.98
N HIS A 491 3.70 -27.23 -3.55
CA HIS A 491 2.99 -27.36 -4.81
C HIS A 491 1.64 -28.03 -4.59
N ILE A 492 0.64 -27.60 -5.33
CA ILE A 492 -0.70 -28.19 -5.36
C ILE A 492 -0.94 -28.85 -6.72
N GLY A 493 -1.62 -29.99 -6.73
CA GLY A 493 -1.92 -30.74 -7.94
C GLY A 493 -3.28 -31.40 -7.91
N ASN A 494 -3.67 -31.93 -9.08
CA ASN A 494 -4.96 -32.55 -9.37
C ASN A 494 -6.14 -31.57 -9.44
N ILE A 495 -5.91 -30.26 -9.56
CA ILE A 495 -6.98 -29.26 -9.67
C ILE A 495 -7.50 -29.17 -11.11
N ASN A 496 -8.82 -29.07 -11.29
CA ASN A 496 -9.48 -28.90 -12.59
C ASN A 496 -9.11 -29.98 -13.63
N GLY A 497 -8.98 -31.24 -13.19
CA GLY A 497 -8.64 -32.37 -14.06
C GLY A 497 -7.17 -32.41 -14.50
N ASN A 498 -6.34 -31.45 -14.09
CA ASN A 498 -4.91 -31.40 -14.42
C ASN A 498 -4.06 -32.03 -13.31
N ASN A 499 -3.29 -33.07 -13.67
CA ASN A 499 -2.38 -33.76 -12.74
C ASN A 499 -1.06 -33.03 -12.47
N SER A 500 -0.75 -31.95 -13.19
CA SER A 500 0.50 -31.21 -12.95
C SER A 500 0.51 -30.55 -11.56
N MET A 501 1.68 -30.57 -10.91
CA MET A 501 1.92 -29.86 -9.66
C MET A 501 2.30 -28.42 -9.99
N ARG A 502 1.61 -27.45 -9.38
CA ARG A 502 1.82 -26.01 -9.57
C ARG A 502 2.26 -25.37 -8.27
N LEU A 503 3.12 -24.35 -8.34
CA LEU A 503 3.65 -23.65 -7.18
C LEU A 503 2.51 -22.93 -6.44
N TYR A 504 2.20 -23.35 -5.21
CA TYR A 504 1.11 -22.79 -4.43
C TYR A 504 1.60 -21.82 -3.36
N TYR A 505 2.76 -22.09 -2.78
CA TYR A 505 3.37 -21.26 -1.74
C TYR A 505 4.89 -21.47 -1.74
N GLN A 506 5.66 -20.45 -1.37
CA GLN A 506 7.09 -20.58 -1.14
C GLN A 506 7.52 -19.91 0.16
N GLY A 507 8.63 -20.38 0.72
CA GLY A 507 9.22 -19.77 1.91
C GLY A 507 10.64 -20.26 2.16
N ILE A 508 11.16 -19.90 3.33
CA ILE A 508 12.53 -20.22 3.76
C ILE A 508 12.45 -21.10 5.01
N LEU A 509 13.18 -22.20 5.01
CA LEU A 509 13.34 -23.07 6.18
C LEU A 509 14.18 -22.38 7.25
N THR A 510 13.74 -22.53 8.50
CA THR A 510 14.45 -22.05 9.68
C THR A 510 15.09 -23.22 10.43
N ASP A 511 15.90 -22.90 11.46
CA ASP A 511 16.49 -23.92 12.32
C ASP A 511 15.46 -24.55 13.29
N ASN A 512 14.25 -23.98 13.33
CA ASN A 512 13.09 -24.48 14.07
C ASN A 512 12.05 -25.08 13.12
N GLU A 513 11.10 -25.86 13.67
CA GLU A 513 9.96 -26.32 12.88
C GLU A 513 9.09 -25.14 12.49
N THR A 514 8.64 -25.13 11.23
CA THR A 514 7.84 -24.02 10.68
C THR A 514 6.47 -24.56 10.29
N SER A 515 5.39 -24.03 10.88
CA SER A 515 4.02 -24.43 10.57
C SER A 515 3.32 -23.36 9.73
N ILE A 516 2.63 -23.78 8.68
CA ILE A 516 1.97 -22.89 7.72
C ILE A 516 0.54 -23.39 7.51
N THR A 517 -0.43 -22.50 7.70
CA THR A 517 -1.84 -22.80 7.44
C THR A 517 -2.22 -22.28 6.06
N LEU A 518 -2.68 -23.17 5.18
CA LEU A 518 -3.07 -22.82 3.81
C LEU A 518 -4.52 -23.24 3.57
N PHE A 519 -5.26 -22.39 2.86
CA PHE A 519 -6.53 -22.75 2.27
C PHE A 519 -6.29 -23.67 1.06
N VAL A 520 -7.06 -24.74 0.93
CA VAL A 520 -6.98 -25.69 -0.18
C VAL A 520 -8.33 -25.70 -0.91
N PRO A 521 -8.37 -25.27 -2.17
CA PRO A 521 -9.62 -25.22 -2.93
C PRO A 521 -10.09 -26.62 -3.30
N TYR A 522 -11.40 -26.80 -3.22
CA TYR A 522 -12.13 -27.98 -3.64
C TYR A 522 -13.23 -27.60 -4.63
N LYS A 523 -13.45 -28.39 -5.68
CA LYS A 523 -14.65 -28.38 -6.52
C LYS A 523 -15.10 -29.80 -6.88
N LYS A 524 -16.37 -30.11 -6.65
CA LYS A 524 -16.96 -31.41 -6.96
C LYS A 524 -16.78 -31.76 -8.45
N ASP A 525 -16.50 -33.03 -8.76
CA ASP A 525 -16.37 -33.61 -10.11
C ASP A 525 -15.15 -33.21 -10.97
N LEU A 526 -14.22 -32.42 -10.43
CA LEU A 526 -13.04 -31.89 -11.16
C LEU A 526 -11.69 -32.43 -10.67
N TYR A 527 -11.67 -33.47 -9.84
CA TYR A 527 -10.44 -34.10 -9.35
C TYR A 527 -10.26 -35.50 -9.91
N THR A 528 -9.01 -35.95 -9.94
CA THR A 528 -8.73 -37.36 -10.21
C THR A 528 -9.23 -38.26 -9.08
N MET A 529 -9.24 -39.57 -9.35
CA MET A 529 -9.63 -40.62 -8.40
C MET A 529 -8.94 -40.52 -7.02
N GLU A 530 -7.79 -39.84 -6.93
CA GLU A 530 -6.97 -39.75 -5.72
C GLU A 530 -7.26 -38.51 -4.87
N GLY A 531 -8.03 -37.54 -5.38
CA GLY A 531 -8.29 -36.26 -4.72
C GLY A 531 -7.20 -35.21 -4.92
N VAL A 532 -7.24 -34.14 -4.12
CA VAL A 532 -6.25 -33.04 -4.15
C VAL A 532 -4.93 -33.52 -3.55
N ARG A 533 -3.80 -33.17 -4.16
CA ARG A 533 -2.48 -33.52 -3.63
C ARG A 533 -1.62 -32.30 -3.40
N ILE A 534 -0.87 -32.30 -2.30
CA ILE A 534 0.03 -31.21 -1.90
C ILE A 534 1.41 -31.78 -1.61
N GLY A 535 2.39 -31.39 -2.41
CA GLY A 535 3.79 -31.84 -2.29
C GLY A 535 4.71 -30.70 -1.89
N VAL A 536 5.87 -31.01 -1.32
CA VAL A 536 6.92 -30.04 -1.02
C VAL A 536 8.15 -30.29 -1.87
N GLN A 537 8.74 -29.22 -2.39
CA GLN A 537 10.01 -29.21 -3.07
C GLN A 537 11.04 -28.50 -2.20
N TYR A 538 12.15 -29.19 -1.96
CA TYR A 538 13.39 -28.57 -1.49
C TYR A 538 14.40 -28.57 -2.64
N LYS A 539 15.54 -27.92 -2.43
CA LYS A 539 16.61 -27.87 -3.42
C LYS A 539 17.14 -29.27 -3.77
N GLN A 540 17.30 -30.15 -2.79
CA GLN A 540 17.81 -31.52 -2.96
C GLN A 540 16.81 -32.47 -3.64
N LYS A 541 15.52 -32.40 -3.27
CA LYS A 541 14.49 -33.33 -3.76
C LYS A 541 13.12 -32.66 -3.83
N PHE A 542 12.38 -33.00 -4.89
CA PHE A 542 10.96 -32.74 -4.99
C PHE A 542 10.13 -33.98 -4.62
N TYR A 543 9.33 -33.89 -3.55
CA TYR A 543 8.40 -34.94 -3.12
C TYR A 543 7.10 -34.91 -3.95
N GLN A 544 7.17 -35.40 -5.18
CA GLN A 544 6.06 -35.48 -6.13
C GLN A 544 5.71 -36.90 -6.57
N GLY A 545 6.47 -37.90 -6.11
CA GLY A 545 6.32 -39.30 -6.48
C GLY A 545 5.01 -39.93 -5.97
N TRP A 546 4.84 -41.22 -6.28
CA TRP A 546 3.64 -41.96 -5.89
C TRP A 546 3.47 -42.00 -4.37
N TRP A 547 2.37 -41.42 -3.86
CA TRP A 547 2.07 -41.23 -2.43
C TRP A 547 3.08 -40.38 -1.62
N GLU A 548 4.07 -39.73 -2.25
CA GLU A 548 4.96 -38.80 -1.54
C GLU A 548 4.23 -37.51 -1.10
N PRO A 549 3.35 -36.90 -1.92
CA PRO A 549 2.51 -35.78 -1.49
C PRO A 549 1.49 -36.16 -0.41
N ALA A 550 0.95 -35.17 0.30
CA ALA A 550 -0.24 -35.32 1.13
C ALA A 550 -1.51 -35.30 0.26
N PHE A 551 -2.35 -36.32 0.36
CA PHE A 551 -3.57 -36.46 -0.44
C PHE A 551 -4.82 -36.23 0.40
N PHE A 552 -5.79 -35.50 -0.16
CA PHE A 552 -7.02 -35.13 0.53
C PHE A 552 -8.24 -35.44 -0.34
N TYR A 553 -9.31 -35.89 0.30
CA TYR A 553 -10.62 -36.02 -0.33
C TYR A 553 -11.73 -35.52 0.60
N PHE A 554 -12.84 -35.15 0.00
CA PHE A 554 -14.05 -34.81 0.72
C PHE A 554 -14.88 -36.08 0.93
N ASN A 555 -15.18 -36.43 2.18
CA ASN A 555 -16.05 -37.54 2.51
C ASN A 555 -17.50 -37.06 2.59
N GLU A 556 -18.33 -37.41 1.61
CA GLU A 556 -19.73 -37.01 1.53
C GLU A 556 -20.58 -37.53 2.70
N THR A 557 -20.25 -38.70 3.27
CA THR A 557 -21.01 -39.27 4.39
C THR A 557 -20.78 -38.51 5.70
N GLN A 558 -19.56 -38.04 5.90
CA GLN A 558 -19.16 -37.31 7.11
C GLN A 558 -19.20 -35.79 6.95
N GLN A 559 -19.38 -35.30 5.72
CA GLN A 559 -19.33 -33.88 5.36
C GLN A 559 -18.03 -33.20 5.82
N LYS A 560 -16.89 -33.90 5.70
CA LYS A 560 -15.57 -33.45 6.16
C LYS A 560 -14.46 -33.82 5.19
N PHE A 561 -13.42 -33.00 5.16
CA PHE A 561 -12.18 -33.31 4.45
C PHE A 561 -11.30 -34.24 5.27
N VAL A 562 -10.75 -35.26 4.61
CA VAL A 562 -9.93 -36.31 5.24
C VAL A 562 -8.59 -36.40 4.52
N LEU A 563 -7.51 -36.46 5.32
CA LEU A 563 -6.17 -36.77 4.85
C LEU A 563 -6.04 -38.28 4.63
N ILE A 564 -5.70 -38.69 3.41
CA ILE A 564 -5.71 -40.11 2.99
C ILE A 564 -4.51 -40.87 3.51
N ASN A 565 -3.33 -40.23 3.52
CA ASN A 565 -2.05 -40.89 3.69
C ASN A 565 -1.22 -40.38 4.88
N ASP A 566 -1.87 -40.24 6.03
CA ASP A 566 -1.21 -39.90 7.31
C ASP A 566 -0.33 -41.04 7.86
N ASN A 567 -0.61 -42.29 7.49
CA ASN A 567 0.19 -43.48 7.79
C ASN A 567 0.29 -44.42 6.58
N ASN A 568 1.08 -45.49 6.73
CA ASN A 568 1.11 -46.58 5.75
C ASN A 568 -0.12 -47.47 5.96
N TYR A 569 -1.02 -47.49 4.98
CA TYR A 569 -2.20 -48.33 4.99
C TYR A 569 -2.13 -49.40 3.90
N HIS A 570 -2.68 -50.58 4.20
CA HIS A 570 -2.85 -51.61 3.18
C HIS A 570 -3.81 -51.14 2.10
N SER A 571 -4.93 -50.54 2.51
CA SER A 571 -5.89 -49.85 1.64
C SER A 571 -6.43 -48.60 2.33
N ALA A 572 -6.83 -47.59 1.56
CA ALA A 572 -7.57 -46.44 2.08
C ALA A 572 -8.65 -46.00 1.07
N MET A 573 -9.70 -45.38 1.59
CA MET A 573 -10.75 -44.78 0.76
C MET A 573 -10.23 -43.50 0.11
N THR A 574 -10.39 -43.37 -1.19
CA THR A 574 -10.11 -42.16 -1.97
C THR A 574 -11.38 -41.66 -2.64
N HIS A 575 -11.31 -40.51 -3.34
CA HIS A 575 -12.45 -39.96 -4.07
C HIS A 575 -13.03 -40.94 -5.11
N GLY A 576 -12.17 -41.74 -5.77
CA GLY A 576 -12.55 -42.75 -6.76
C GLY A 576 -12.73 -44.17 -6.22
N GLY A 577 -12.80 -44.36 -4.90
CA GLY A 577 -13.00 -45.67 -4.25
C GLY A 577 -11.82 -46.15 -3.41
N GLU A 578 -11.86 -47.40 -2.97
CA GLU A 578 -10.80 -47.99 -2.14
C GLU A 578 -9.55 -48.31 -2.97
N ARG A 579 -8.37 -47.92 -2.46
CA ARG A 579 -7.10 -48.08 -3.17
C ARG A 579 -6.03 -48.71 -2.30
N ALA A 580 -5.23 -49.59 -2.88
CA ALA A 580 -4.14 -50.32 -2.22
C ALA A 580 -2.91 -50.42 -3.14
N PRO A 581 -1.67 -50.26 -2.65
CA PRO A 581 -1.27 -49.83 -1.30
C PRO A 581 -1.19 -48.29 -1.16
N VAL A 582 -1.38 -47.78 0.06
CA VAL A 582 -1.27 -46.35 0.39
C VAL A 582 -0.08 -46.11 1.33
N LYS A 583 0.86 -45.26 0.92
CA LYS A 583 2.06 -44.94 1.72
C LYS A 583 1.95 -43.56 2.36
N LYS A 584 2.54 -43.41 3.55
CA LYS A 584 2.60 -42.13 4.25
C LYS A 584 3.27 -41.04 3.41
N TYR A 585 2.73 -39.82 3.45
CA TYR A 585 3.34 -38.64 2.84
C TYR A 585 4.78 -38.41 3.33
N GLN A 586 5.58 -37.73 2.52
CA GLN A 586 6.99 -37.42 2.80
C GLN A 586 7.27 -35.93 2.62
N GLY A 587 8.35 -35.45 3.27
CA GLY A 587 8.81 -34.06 3.17
C GLY A 587 8.23 -33.12 4.23
N PHE A 588 7.04 -33.40 4.76
CA PHE A 588 6.45 -32.70 5.90
C PHE A 588 6.68 -33.47 7.21
N SER A 589 6.83 -32.74 8.33
CA SER A 589 6.84 -33.33 9.68
C SER A 589 5.44 -33.73 10.11
N ASN A 590 4.45 -32.86 9.87
CA ASN A 590 3.05 -33.10 10.22
C ASN A 590 2.12 -32.36 9.25
N VAL A 591 0.97 -32.96 8.95
CA VAL A 591 -0.10 -32.39 8.13
C VAL A 591 -1.44 -32.66 8.81
N SER A 592 -2.20 -31.61 9.10
CA SER A 592 -3.50 -31.73 9.79
C SER A 592 -4.56 -30.85 9.15
N VAL A 593 -5.75 -31.41 8.89
CA VAL A 593 -6.93 -30.68 8.42
C VAL A 593 -7.57 -29.94 9.60
N LEU A 594 -7.89 -28.67 9.43
CA LEU A 594 -8.56 -27.84 10.43
C LEU A 594 -10.08 -27.89 10.16
N SER A 595 -10.87 -28.32 11.16
CA SER A 595 -12.31 -28.49 11.00
C SER A 595 -13.10 -27.18 10.96
N GLU A 596 -12.62 -26.13 11.66
CA GLU A 596 -13.24 -24.81 11.72
C GLU A 596 -12.13 -23.76 11.76
N HIS A 597 -11.62 -23.38 10.60
CA HIS A 597 -10.71 -22.25 10.49
C HIS A 597 -11.39 -21.15 9.68
N THR A 598 -11.42 -19.96 10.25
CA THR A 598 -11.82 -18.74 9.56
C THR A 598 -10.62 -17.82 9.61
N GLU A 599 -10.34 -17.19 8.47
CA GLU A 599 -9.21 -16.29 8.38
C GLU A 599 -9.60 -14.91 8.91
N PRO A 600 -8.74 -14.25 9.70
CA PRO A 600 -8.87 -12.82 9.97
C PRO A 600 -8.83 -12.01 8.67
N MET A 601 -9.19 -10.72 8.74
CA MET A 601 -8.95 -9.81 7.62
C MET A 601 -7.49 -9.83 7.17
N ASP A 602 -7.26 -9.67 5.86
CA ASP A 602 -5.94 -9.77 5.25
C ASP A 602 -5.37 -8.38 4.90
N PHE A 603 -4.25 -8.02 5.54
CA PHE A 603 -3.53 -6.75 5.31
C PHE A 603 -2.59 -6.78 4.08
N SER A 604 -2.53 -7.89 3.34
CA SER A 604 -1.87 -7.98 2.03
C SER A 604 -2.83 -8.41 0.91
N GLY A 605 -4.14 -8.43 1.17
CA GLY A 605 -5.18 -8.78 0.18
C GLY A 605 -5.63 -7.61 -0.70
N ALA A 606 -6.73 -7.80 -1.43
CA ALA A 606 -7.25 -6.81 -2.39
C ALA A 606 -7.70 -5.48 -1.74
N ASN A 607 -8.16 -5.50 -0.49
CA ASN A 607 -8.66 -4.32 0.23
C ASN A 607 -7.69 -3.82 1.31
N SER A 608 -6.46 -4.32 1.30
CA SER A 608 -5.37 -3.96 2.23
C SER A 608 -5.11 -2.46 2.34
N LEU A 609 -5.09 -1.73 1.22
CA LEU A 609 -4.88 -0.28 1.20
C LEU A 609 -5.83 0.44 2.17
N TYR A 610 -7.12 0.09 2.14
CA TYR A 610 -8.12 0.69 3.01
C TYR A 610 -7.98 0.28 4.48
N PHE A 611 -7.55 -0.97 4.74
CA PHE A 611 -7.29 -1.42 6.11
C PHE A 611 -6.06 -0.71 6.70
N TRP A 612 -4.98 -0.57 5.93
CA TRP A 612 -3.82 0.20 6.35
C TRP A 612 -4.16 1.67 6.57
N GLU A 613 -4.99 2.27 5.71
CA GLU A 613 -5.48 3.64 5.93
C GLU A 613 -6.24 3.77 7.24
N LEU A 614 -7.24 2.92 7.48
CA LEU A 614 -8.08 2.98 8.67
C LEU A 614 -7.27 2.81 9.98
N PHE A 615 -6.37 1.82 10.04
CA PHE A 615 -5.70 1.45 11.30
C PHE A 615 -4.36 2.15 11.54
N TYR A 616 -3.65 2.58 10.50
CA TYR A 616 -2.33 3.20 10.65
C TYR A 616 -2.28 4.65 10.16
N TYR A 617 -2.67 4.91 8.90
CA TYR A 617 -2.47 6.26 8.35
C TYR A 617 -3.44 7.30 8.90
N VAL A 618 -4.71 6.94 9.13
CA VAL A 618 -5.70 7.85 9.71
C VAL A 618 -5.27 8.31 11.12
N PRO A 619 -4.92 7.40 12.07
CA PRO A 619 -4.46 7.86 13.38
C PRO A 619 -3.14 8.64 13.33
N MET A 620 -2.20 8.25 12.44
CA MET A 620 -0.95 9.01 12.23
C MET A 620 -1.20 10.42 11.71
N LEU A 621 -2.06 10.58 10.71
CA LEU A 621 -2.41 11.87 10.10
C LEU A 621 -3.10 12.79 11.12
N ILE A 622 -4.06 12.25 11.87
CA ILE A 622 -4.76 13.01 12.91
C ILE A 622 -3.80 13.42 14.03
N ALA A 623 -2.97 12.50 14.52
CA ALA A 623 -1.98 12.80 15.54
C ALA A 623 -0.98 13.88 15.10
N GLN A 624 -0.46 13.79 13.86
CA GLN A 624 0.43 14.79 13.29
C GLN A 624 -0.24 16.16 13.21
N ARG A 625 -1.49 16.20 12.74
CA ARG A 625 -2.23 17.45 12.59
C ARG A 625 -2.52 18.09 13.95
N LEU A 626 -2.92 17.29 14.95
CA LEU A 626 -3.13 17.76 16.32
C LEU A 626 -1.83 18.28 16.96
N LEU A 627 -0.70 17.63 16.69
CA LEU A 627 0.61 18.07 17.16
C LEU A 627 0.99 19.44 16.58
N HIS A 628 0.75 19.66 15.27
CA HIS A 628 0.97 20.98 14.64
C HIS A 628 0.13 22.09 15.28
N GLU A 629 -1.07 21.79 15.75
CA GLU A 629 -1.95 22.73 16.45
C GLU A 629 -1.72 22.75 17.98
N GLN A 630 -0.66 22.10 18.48
CA GLN A 630 -0.28 22.03 19.90
C GLN A 630 -1.34 21.41 20.83
N ASN A 631 -2.27 20.63 20.29
CA ASN A 631 -3.23 19.87 21.09
C ASN A 631 -2.60 18.53 21.54
N PHE A 632 -1.72 18.62 22.54
CA PHE A 632 -0.84 17.53 22.92
C PHE A 632 -1.52 16.31 23.55
N ASP A 633 -2.61 16.51 24.30
CA ASP A 633 -3.31 15.40 24.96
C ASP A 633 -4.10 14.55 23.97
N GLU A 634 -4.80 15.19 23.02
CA GLU A 634 -5.45 14.47 21.94
C GLU A 634 -4.43 13.85 20.98
N ALA A 635 -3.34 14.55 20.63
CA ALA A 635 -2.27 13.94 19.82
C ALA A 635 -1.70 12.66 20.48
N ASN A 636 -1.51 12.68 21.81
CA ASN A 636 -1.08 11.51 22.58
C ASN A 636 -2.11 10.37 22.52
N ARG A 637 -3.41 10.68 22.65
CA ARG A 637 -4.49 9.69 22.53
C ARG A 637 -4.49 9.03 21.15
N TRP A 638 -4.33 9.81 20.08
CA TRP A 638 -4.31 9.30 18.72
C TRP A 638 -3.06 8.46 18.41
N LEU A 639 -1.88 8.84 18.89
CA LEU A 639 -0.68 7.99 18.79
C LEU A 639 -0.84 6.67 19.53
N LYS A 640 -1.52 6.69 20.69
CA LYS A 640 -1.83 5.48 21.47
C LYS A 640 -2.78 4.52 20.75
N TYR A 641 -3.52 4.93 19.72
CA TYR A 641 -4.25 3.96 18.89
C TYR A 641 -3.32 3.09 18.04
N ILE A 642 -2.04 3.45 17.90
CA ILE A 642 -1.04 2.68 17.15
C ILE A 642 -0.04 2.03 18.10
N TRP A 643 0.57 2.84 18.97
CA TRP A 643 1.61 2.38 19.87
C TRP A 643 1.46 2.97 21.27
N ASN A 644 1.43 2.10 22.27
CA ASN A 644 1.38 2.50 23.66
C ASN A 644 2.53 1.81 24.42
N PRO A 645 3.56 2.56 24.85
CA PRO A 645 4.67 2.02 25.63
C PRO A 645 4.24 1.38 26.96
N SER A 646 3.11 1.81 27.52
CA SER A 646 2.56 1.30 28.78
C SER A 646 1.71 0.03 28.61
N GLY A 647 1.52 -0.45 27.37
CA GLY A 647 0.63 -1.56 27.05
C GLY A 647 -0.86 -1.16 27.01
N TYR A 648 -1.70 -2.07 26.52
CA TYR A 648 -3.15 -1.88 26.41
C TYR A 648 -3.89 -2.59 27.53
N ILE A 649 -4.97 -1.98 28.02
CA ILE A 649 -5.84 -2.56 29.05
C ILE A 649 -7.21 -2.80 28.42
N GLU A 650 -7.59 -4.05 28.27
CA GLU A 650 -8.92 -4.46 27.79
C GLU A 650 -9.60 -5.26 28.90
N ASN A 651 -10.84 -4.89 29.25
CA ASN A 651 -11.61 -5.52 30.33
C ASN A 651 -10.86 -5.62 31.68
N GLY A 652 -10.02 -4.63 31.99
CA GLY A 652 -9.22 -4.59 33.21
C GLY A 652 -7.96 -5.47 33.21
N GLN A 653 -7.62 -6.10 32.09
CA GLN A 653 -6.41 -6.92 31.94
C GLN A 653 -5.42 -6.28 30.95
N ILE A 654 -4.14 -6.24 31.36
CA ILE A 654 -3.05 -5.82 30.46
C ILE A 654 -2.87 -6.88 29.38
N GLN A 655 -2.87 -6.44 28.14
CA GLN A 655 -2.66 -7.28 26.97
C GLN A 655 -1.17 -7.49 26.69
N HIS A 656 -0.83 -8.58 25.99
CA HIS A 656 0.56 -8.93 25.66
C HIS A 656 1.17 -8.07 24.54
N TYR A 657 0.34 -7.36 23.77
CA TYR A 657 0.79 -6.54 22.65
C TYR A 657 1.00 -5.08 23.07
N ASN A 658 2.03 -4.44 22.51
CA ASN A 658 2.32 -3.01 22.71
C ASN A 658 2.03 -2.18 21.45
N TRP A 659 1.87 -2.86 20.30
CA TRP A 659 1.39 -2.27 19.04
C TRP A 659 -0.05 -2.71 18.83
N ASN A 660 -0.93 -1.74 18.62
CA ASN A 660 -2.35 -2.00 18.39
C ASN A 660 -2.67 -2.25 16.91
N VAL A 661 -1.70 -2.02 16.01
CA VAL A 661 -1.82 -2.35 14.58
C VAL A 661 -1.20 -3.73 14.32
N ARG A 662 -2.03 -4.71 13.99
CA ARG A 662 -1.66 -6.13 13.78
C ARG A 662 -0.53 -6.34 12.76
N PRO A 663 -0.55 -5.74 11.55
CA PRO A 663 0.53 -5.97 10.59
C PRO A 663 1.90 -5.41 11.03
N LEU A 664 1.94 -4.55 12.06
CA LEU A 664 3.21 -4.18 12.70
C LEU A 664 3.71 -5.29 13.64
N LEU A 665 2.85 -6.10 14.25
CA LEU A 665 3.32 -7.24 15.07
C LEU A 665 3.83 -8.39 14.20
N GLU A 666 3.21 -8.59 13.05
CA GLU A 666 3.47 -9.70 12.13
C GLU A 666 4.52 -9.36 11.04
N ASP A 667 4.97 -8.11 10.96
CA ASP A 667 5.88 -7.59 9.91
C ASP A 667 5.40 -7.95 8.49
N THR A 668 4.13 -7.65 8.20
CA THR A 668 3.48 -8.00 6.93
C THR A 668 3.89 -7.06 5.80
N SER A 669 4.71 -7.54 4.86
CA SER A 669 4.93 -6.86 3.57
C SER A 669 3.63 -6.74 2.80
N TRP A 670 3.41 -5.57 2.20
CA TRP A 670 2.29 -5.34 1.29
C TRP A 670 2.71 -4.61 -0.01
N ASN A 671 4.01 -4.41 -0.21
CA ASN A 671 4.55 -3.89 -1.47
C ASN A 671 5.85 -4.61 -1.83
N ASP A 672 5.78 -5.57 -2.73
CA ASP A 672 6.93 -6.44 -3.05
C ASP A 672 7.98 -5.79 -3.96
N ASP A 673 7.67 -4.65 -4.59
CA ASP A 673 8.57 -3.93 -5.49
C ASP A 673 8.80 -2.47 -5.07
N PRO A 674 9.40 -2.23 -3.89
CA PRO A 674 9.52 -0.88 -3.33
C PRO A 674 10.45 0.03 -4.13
N LEU A 675 11.40 -0.54 -4.90
CA LEU A 675 12.46 0.19 -5.60
C LEU A 675 12.11 0.58 -7.04
N ASN A 676 10.89 0.29 -7.51
CA ASN A 676 10.42 0.72 -8.83
C ASN A 676 10.31 2.24 -8.95
N SER A 677 10.14 2.94 -7.83
CA SER A 677 10.13 4.39 -7.76
C SER A 677 10.89 4.86 -6.50
N VAL A 678 11.18 6.15 -6.43
CA VAL A 678 11.93 6.74 -5.31
C VAL A 678 10.92 7.27 -4.29
N ASP A 679 10.27 6.36 -3.59
CA ASP A 679 9.17 6.62 -2.67
C ASP A 679 9.50 6.04 -1.27
N PRO A 680 9.59 6.87 -0.22
CA PRO A 680 9.89 6.39 1.12
C PRO A 680 8.78 5.51 1.69
N ASP A 681 7.52 5.76 1.31
CA ASP A 681 6.40 4.93 1.75
C ASP A 681 6.50 3.55 1.13
N ALA A 682 6.78 3.43 -0.16
CA ALA A 682 6.95 2.12 -0.81
C ALA A 682 7.97 1.22 -0.08
N VAL A 683 9.10 1.78 0.37
CA VAL A 683 10.11 1.05 1.17
C VAL A 683 9.56 0.63 2.54
N ALA A 684 8.80 1.49 3.21
CA ALA A 684 8.16 1.16 4.49
C ALA A 684 6.97 0.19 4.35
N GLN A 685 6.34 0.11 3.18
CA GLN A 685 5.28 -0.86 2.86
C GLN A 685 5.84 -2.27 2.61
N TYR A 686 7.08 -2.35 2.11
CA TYR A 686 7.82 -3.61 2.00
C TYR A 686 8.22 -4.13 3.38
N ASP A 687 8.75 -3.24 4.24
CA ASP A 687 9.13 -3.57 5.61
C ASP A 687 8.49 -2.59 6.62
N PRO A 688 7.39 -3.00 7.30
CA PRO A 688 6.69 -2.18 8.29
C PRO A 688 7.52 -1.78 9.52
N MET A 689 8.73 -2.30 9.69
CA MET A 689 9.66 -1.81 10.72
C MET A 689 9.85 -0.29 10.61
N HIS A 690 9.92 0.26 9.40
CA HIS A 690 10.08 1.69 9.20
C HIS A 690 8.87 2.49 9.69
N TYR A 691 7.65 1.94 9.59
CA TYR A 691 6.45 2.52 10.18
C TYR A 691 6.46 2.48 11.71
N LYS A 692 7.09 1.46 12.32
CA LYS A 692 7.35 1.45 13.77
C LYS A 692 8.29 2.58 14.17
N VAL A 693 9.42 2.73 13.46
CA VAL A 693 10.41 3.77 13.76
C VAL A 693 9.82 5.17 13.53
N ALA A 694 9.05 5.38 12.46
CA ALA A 694 8.34 6.64 12.22
C ALA A 694 7.37 6.97 13.36
N THR A 695 6.57 5.99 13.81
CA THR A 695 5.67 6.14 14.98
C THR A 695 6.44 6.49 16.25
N PHE A 696 7.59 5.85 16.46
CA PHE A 696 8.47 6.12 17.59
C PHE A 696 9.00 7.55 17.55
N MET A 697 9.53 7.99 16.40
CA MET A 697 10.01 9.36 16.21
C MET A 697 8.91 10.40 16.46
N ARG A 698 7.67 10.16 15.99
CA ARG A 698 6.54 11.06 16.26
C ARG A 698 6.14 11.11 17.72
N THR A 699 6.28 10.01 18.44
CA THR A 699 6.08 10.00 19.90
C THR A 699 7.16 10.82 20.61
N LEU A 700 8.41 10.78 20.13
CA LEU A 700 9.50 11.62 20.65
C LEU A 700 9.28 13.09 20.33
N ASP A 701 8.83 13.42 19.12
CA ASP A 701 8.44 14.78 18.72
C ASP A 701 7.38 15.33 19.67
N LEU A 702 6.31 14.57 19.93
CA LEU A 702 5.27 14.94 20.89
C LEU A 702 5.83 15.21 22.28
N LEU A 703 6.66 14.31 22.84
CA LEU A 703 7.22 14.48 24.18
C LEU A 703 8.17 15.68 24.26
N LEU A 704 8.97 15.89 23.22
CA LEU A 704 9.90 17.01 23.13
C LEU A 704 9.13 18.33 23.04
N ASP A 705 8.10 18.41 22.19
CA ASP A 705 7.29 19.62 22.02
C ASP A 705 6.48 19.96 23.27
N ARG A 706 5.95 18.96 23.99
CA ARG A 706 5.34 19.17 25.32
C ARG A 706 6.35 19.74 26.32
N GLY A 707 7.55 19.18 26.35
CA GLY A 707 8.63 19.66 27.20
C GLY A 707 9.03 21.10 26.86
N ASP A 708 9.22 21.39 25.57
CA ASP A 708 9.59 22.70 25.04
C ASP A 708 8.47 23.74 25.26
N TYR A 709 7.20 23.35 25.21
CA TYR A 709 6.06 24.21 25.56
C TYR A 709 6.07 24.58 27.04
N ALA A 710 6.18 23.60 27.94
CA ALA A 710 6.24 23.83 29.38
C ALA A 710 7.47 24.65 29.81
N TYR A 711 8.62 24.43 29.15
CA TYR A 711 9.84 25.19 29.39
C TYR A 711 9.62 26.69 29.17
N ARG A 712 8.98 27.07 28.06
CA ARG A 712 8.81 28.47 27.66
C ARG A 712 7.94 29.29 28.62
N GLN A 713 7.15 28.65 29.48
CA GLN A 713 6.37 29.34 30.51
C GLN A 713 7.25 29.91 31.65
N LEU A 714 8.44 29.35 31.87
CA LEU A 714 9.44 29.82 32.83
C LEU A 714 8.96 29.92 34.30
N GLU A 715 7.96 29.12 34.67
CA GLU A 715 7.54 28.95 36.06
C GLU A 715 8.25 27.75 36.69
N ARG A 716 8.49 27.78 38.00
CA ARG A 716 9.23 26.72 38.70
C ARG A 716 8.58 25.34 38.50
N ASP A 717 7.24 25.28 38.56
CA ASP A 717 6.51 24.02 38.46
C ASP A 717 6.46 23.52 37.00
N THR A 718 6.36 24.42 36.02
CA THR A 718 6.38 24.08 34.59
C THR A 718 7.77 23.64 34.11
N LEU A 719 8.85 24.17 34.73
CA LEU A 719 10.21 23.67 34.50
C LEU A 719 10.40 22.24 35.03
N ASN A 720 9.74 21.88 36.15
CA ASN A 720 9.73 20.50 36.63
C ASN A 720 8.93 19.58 35.69
N GLU A 721 7.81 20.07 35.16
CA GLU A 721 7.04 19.36 34.13
C GLU A 721 7.86 19.14 32.86
N ALA A 722 8.55 20.18 32.34
CA ALA A 722 9.44 20.05 31.19
C ALA A 722 10.51 18.98 31.40
N LYS A 723 11.11 18.96 32.61
CA LYS A 723 12.08 17.92 32.99
C LYS A 723 11.48 16.51 32.96
N MET A 724 10.25 16.35 33.43
CA MET A 724 9.56 15.05 33.38
C MET A 724 9.41 14.56 31.94
N TRP A 725 8.94 15.42 31.03
CA TRP A 725 8.75 15.08 29.62
C TRP A 725 10.08 14.69 28.94
N TYR A 726 11.16 15.46 29.13
CA TYR A 726 12.47 15.10 28.57
C TYR A 726 13.03 13.81 29.16
N MET A 727 12.84 13.55 30.45
CA MET A 727 13.28 12.30 31.08
C MET A 727 12.47 11.10 30.56
N GLN A 728 11.18 11.27 30.32
CA GLN A 728 10.35 10.22 29.69
C GLN A 728 10.84 9.90 28.28
N ALA A 729 11.13 10.92 27.46
CA ALA A 729 11.69 10.74 26.12
C ALA A 729 13.05 10.03 26.16
N LEU A 730 13.94 10.41 27.07
CA LEU A 730 15.23 9.72 27.26
C LEU A 730 15.08 8.27 27.73
N HIS A 731 14.12 7.98 28.62
CA HIS A 731 13.89 6.61 29.07
C HIS A 731 13.39 5.71 27.93
N LEU A 732 12.56 6.25 27.03
CA LEU A 732 12.12 5.56 25.82
C LEU A 732 13.27 5.33 24.82
N LEU A 733 14.15 6.32 24.64
CA LEU A 733 15.33 6.21 23.78
C LEU A 733 16.39 5.24 24.32
N GLY A 734 16.53 5.18 25.64
CA GLY A 734 17.65 4.54 26.30
C GLY A 734 18.96 5.32 26.15
N ASP A 735 20.05 4.66 26.53
CA ASP A 735 21.38 5.26 26.47
C ASP A 735 21.82 5.51 25.02
N LYS A 736 22.55 6.62 24.82
CA LYS A 736 23.10 6.96 23.51
C LYS A 736 24.04 5.84 23.04
N PRO A 737 23.91 5.36 21.80
CA PRO A 737 24.75 4.27 21.30
C PRO A 737 26.22 4.67 21.30
N HIS A 738 27.08 3.81 21.85
CA HIS A 738 28.52 3.99 21.81
C HIS A 738 29.08 3.53 20.45
N LEU A 739 29.52 4.48 19.63
CA LEU A 739 30.15 4.19 18.34
C LEU A 739 31.66 3.99 18.56
N SER A 740 32.15 2.78 18.28
CA SER A 740 33.59 2.48 18.33
C SER A 740 34.31 3.19 17.18
N PHE A 741 35.16 4.16 17.52
CA PHE A 741 35.99 4.88 16.53
C PHE A 741 37.14 4.03 15.95
N SER A 742 37.39 2.84 16.51
CA SER A 742 38.31 1.84 15.96
C SER A 742 37.65 1.12 14.77
N SER A 743 37.36 1.85 13.70
CA SER A 743 36.88 1.20 12.48
C SER A 743 38.05 0.53 11.77
N GLU A 744 37.87 -0.72 11.34
CA GLU A 744 38.82 -1.46 10.50
C GLU A 744 38.96 -0.87 9.07
N TRP A 745 38.43 0.34 8.83
CA TRP A 745 38.45 1.02 7.54
C TRP A 745 39.87 1.45 7.15
N ASN A 746 40.43 0.80 6.15
CA ASN A 746 41.72 1.16 5.59
C ASN A 746 41.60 2.34 4.62
N LYS A 747 42.56 3.26 4.66
CA LYS A 747 42.64 4.37 3.70
C LYS A 747 43.09 3.84 2.33
N LEU A 748 42.12 3.53 1.48
CA LEU A 748 42.35 3.02 0.12
C LEU A 748 42.52 4.16 -0.88
N ASN A 749 43.21 3.88 -1.99
CA ASN A 749 43.20 4.77 -3.14
C ASN A 749 41.83 4.72 -3.82
N LEU A 750 41.42 5.83 -4.43
CA LEU A 750 40.12 5.91 -5.12
C LEU A 750 39.98 4.85 -6.23
N GLY A 751 41.05 4.55 -6.96
CA GLY A 751 41.06 3.49 -7.98
C GLY A 751 40.81 2.09 -7.41
N ASP A 752 41.36 1.80 -6.23
CA ASP A 752 41.18 0.52 -5.55
C ASP A 752 39.79 0.39 -4.92
N ALA A 753 39.23 1.51 -4.44
CA ALA A 753 37.88 1.57 -3.87
C ALA A 753 36.77 1.53 -4.94
N ALA A 754 37.01 2.11 -6.12
CA ALA A 754 36.07 2.14 -7.24
C ALA A 754 36.22 0.94 -8.21
N ASN A 755 36.97 -0.10 -7.84
CA ASN A 755 37.22 -1.25 -8.71
C ASN A 755 35.92 -2.05 -8.96
N THR A 756 35.56 -2.23 -10.24
CA THR A 756 34.38 -2.97 -10.67
C THR A 756 34.41 -4.47 -10.32
N GLU A 757 35.59 -5.08 -10.18
CA GLU A 757 35.72 -6.47 -9.75
C GLU A 757 35.19 -6.64 -8.34
N LYS A 758 35.52 -5.73 -7.42
CA LYS A 758 35.01 -5.72 -6.05
C LYS A 758 33.50 -5.50 -5.99
N GLN A 759 32.94 -4.65 -6.85
CA GLN A 759 31.50 -4.47 -6.94
C GLN A 759 30.80 -5.78 -7.35
N LYS A 760 31.38 -6.52 -8.31
CA LYS A 760 30.87 -7.83 -8.73
C LYS A 760 31.01 -8.86 -7.61
N GLU A 761 32.15 -8.91 -6.94
CA GLU A 761 32.39 -9.79 -5.79
C GLU A 761 31.37 -9.53 -4.67
N HIS A 762 31.12 -8.26 -4.32
CA HIS A 762 30.10 -7.89 -3.34
C HIS A 762 28.70 -8.32 -3.79
N SER A 763 28.34 -8.10 -5.06
CA SER A 763 27.04 -8.50 -5.60
C SER A 763 26.86 -10.02 -5.58
N HIS A 764 27.92 -10.78 -5.92
CA HIS A 764 27.94 -12.23 -5.83
C HIS A 764 27.84 -12.72 -4.38
N ALA A 765 28.56 -12.09 -3.45
CA ALA A 765 28.48 -12.41 -2.03
C ALA A 765 27.07 -12.17 -1.47
N MET A 766 26.43 -11.05 -1.82
CA MET A 766 25.05 -10.77 -1.41
C MET A 766 24.04 -11.76 -2.01
N ALA A 767 24.23 -12.19 -3.26
CA ALA A 767 23.41 -13.23 -3.88
C ALA A 767 23.61 -14.60 -3.21
N ALA A 768 24.85 -14.95 -2.86
CA ALA A 768 25.19 -16.18 -2.15
C ALA A 768 24.59 -16.21 -0.73
N LEU A 769 24.67 -15.10 0.01
CA LEU A 769 24.06 -14.96 1.34
C LEU A 769 22.54 -15.10 1.30
N ARG A 770 21.87 -14.54 0.28
CA ARG A 770 20.43 -14.74 0.06
C ARG A 770 20.06 -16.19 -0.20
N GLN A 771 20.96 -16.95 -0.80
CA GLN A 771 20.80 -18.40 -1.03
C GLN A 771 21.15 -19.25 0.19
N GLY A 772 21.66 -18.64 1.27
CA GLY A 772 22.03 -19.32 2.51
C GLY A 772 23.47 -19.83 2.55
N ASN A 773 24.30 -19.49 1.55
CA ASN A 773 25.72 -19.81 1.54
C ASN A 773 26.50 -18.75 2.34
N VAL A 774 27.14 -19.19 3.43
CA VAL A 774 27.88 -18.33 4.38
C VAL A 774 29.39 -18.52 4.26
N GLU A 775 29.89 -18.98 3.11
CA GLU A 775 31.33 -19.07 2.92
C GLU A 775 32.02 -17.71 3.10
N PRO A 776 33.09 -17.62 3.89
CA PRO A 776 33.77 -16.35 4.14
C PRO A 776 34.40 -15.84 2.85
N HIS A 777 33.85 -14.75 2.32
CA HIS A 777 34.43 -14.05 1.18
C HIS A 777 35.64 -13.22 1.65
N ASN A 778 36.71 -13.17 0.85
CA ASN A 778 37.97 -12.51 1.21
C ASN A 778 37.77 -11.02 1.60
N LYS A 779 38.40 -10.63 2.73
CA LYS A 779 38.59 -9.27 3.29
C LYS A 779 37.60 -8.16 2.82
N PRO A 780 36.47 -7.96 3.53
CA PRO A 780 35.51 -6.88 3.27
C PRO A 780 35.96 -5.48 3.73
N THR A 781 37.24 -5.28 4.07
CA THR A 781 37.78 -4.06 4.69
C THR A 781 37.78 -2.81 3.79
N ASP A 782 37.35 -2.97 2.53
CA ASP A 782 37.36 -1.96 1.48
C ASP A 782 35.98 -1.44 1.06
N LEU A 783 34.88 -1.91 1.70
CA LEU A 783 33.51 -1.38 1.52
C LEU A 783 33.12 -0.32 2.56
N PHE A 784 32.49 0.77 2.11
CA PHE A 784 31.99 1.81 3.02
C PHE A 784 31.10 1.21 4.13
N LEU A 785 31.28 1.70 5.35
CA LEU A 785 30.57 1.21 6.51
C LEU A 785 29.16 1.82 6.62
N PRO A 786 28.18 1.10 7.19
CA PRO A 786 26.89 1.68 7.53
C PRO A 786 27.05 2.88 8.48
N GLN A 787 26.28 3.94 8.22
CA GLN A 787 26.17 5.10 9.11
C GLN A 787 24.90 4.99 9.95
N VAL A 788 24.91 5.50 11.19
CA VAL A 788 23.69 5.63 11.99
C VAL A 788 22.76 6.72 11.44
N ASN A 789 21.46 6.62 11.71
CA ASN A 789 20.51 7.66 11.35
C ASN A 789 20.80 8.97 12.11
N GLU A 790 21.17 10.02 11.37
CA GLU A 790 21.51 11.35 11.89
C GLU A 790 20.32 12.03 12.58
N VAL A 791 19.10 11.87 12.05
CA VAL A 791 17.89 12.47 12.64
C VAL A 791 17.63 11.84 14.00
N MET A 792 17.77 10.52 14.08
CA MET A 792 17.64 9.79 15.34
C MET A 792 18.70 10.24 16.36
N LEU A 793 19.97 10.35 15.94
CA LEU A 793 21.06 10.87 16.77
C LEU A 793 20.78 12.30 17.29
N SER A 794 20.10 13.12 16.50
CA SER A 794 19.76 14.49 16.86
C SER A 794 18.80 14.58 18.05
N TYR A 795 17.93 13.58 18.29
CA TYR A 795 17.06 13.57 19.46
C TYR A 795 17.85 13.46 20.76
N TRP A 796 18.85 12.56 20.85
CA TRP A 796 19.72 12.49 22.02
C TRP A 796 20.45 13.82 22.26
N GLN A 797 20.97 14.44 21.19
CA GLN A 797 21.68 15.73 21.29
C GLN A 797 20.75 16.85 21.78
N LYS A 798 19.53 16.94 21.24
CA LYS A 798 18.53 17.93 21.66
C LYS A 798 18.12 17.72 23.12
N LEU A 799 17.78 16.49 23.52
CA LEU A 799 17.37 16.19 24.89
C LEU A 799 18.50 16.44 25.90
N GLU A 800 19.73 16.07 25.56
CA GLU A 800 20.92 16.35 26.36
C GLU A 800 21.11 17.87 26.54
N GLN A 801 20.99 18.64 25.46
CA GLN A 801 21.06 20.10 25.49
C GLN A 801 19.94 20.71 26.36
N ARG A 802 18.68 20.25 26.20
CA ARG A 802 17.54 20.76 26.98
C ARG A 802 17.70 20.48 28.47
N LEU A 803 18.11 19.27 28.82
CA LEU A 803 18.37 18.89 30.21
C LEU A 803 19.58 19.62 30.78
N TYR A 804 20.62 19.87 29.98
CA TYR A 804 21.73 20.71 30.37
C TYR A 804 21.25 22.13 30.72
N SER A 805 20.46 22.76 29.84
CA SER A 805 19.91 24.10 30.11
C SER A 805 19.06 24.13 31.39
N LEU A 806 18.18 23.14 31.60
CA LEU A 806 17.38 23.03 32.83
C LEU A 806 18.24 22.88 34.09
N ARG A 807 19.34 22.12 34.02
CA ARG A 807 20.25 21.90 35.16
C ARG A 807 21.05 23.15 35.54
N HIS A 808 21.25 24.08 34.61
CA HIS A 808 22.12 25.25 34.79
C HIS A 808 21.36 26.59 34.88
N ASN A 809 20.03 26.55 35.05
CA ASN A 809 19.19 27.75 35.14
C ASN A 809 19.34 28.67 33.91
N LEU A 810 19.37 28.04 32.74
CA LEU A 810 19.40 28.71 31.44
C LEU A 810 17.97 28.73 30.87
N SER A 811 17.72 29.62 29.92
CA SER A 811 16.55 29.55 29.04
C SER A 811 16.70 28.44 28.00
N ILE A 812 15.65 28.16 27.23
CA ILE A 812 15.70 27.20 26.13
C ILE A 812 16.76 27.54 25.07
N ASP A 813 17.10 28.82 24.93
CA ASP A 813 18.11 29.35 24.01
C ASP A 813 19.53 29.40 24.63
N GLY A 814 19.67 28.99 25.90
CA GLY A 814 20.94 28.98 26.62
C GLY A 814 21.31 30.30 27.31
N GLN A 815 20.38 31.25 27.42
CA GLN A 815 20.61 32.52 28.12
C GLN A 815 20.46 32.33 29.64
N LEU A 816 21.34 32.92 30.42
CA LEU A 816 21.26 32.86 31.88
C LEU A 816 20.00 33.56 32.38
N LEU A 817 19.18 32.87 33.18
CA LEU A 817 17.98 33.47 33.80
C LEU A 817 18.33 34.38 34.99
N HIS A 818 19.51 34.19 35.60
CA HIS A 818 20.01 35.09 36.64
C HIS A 818 20.91 36.17 36.04
N LEU A 819 20.78 37.39 36.56
CA LEU A 819 21.63 38.50 36.13
C LEU A 819 23.05 38.35 36.70
N PRO A 820 24.10 38.52 35.88
CA PRO A 820 25.48 38.44 36.35
C PRO A 820 25.78 39.57 37.32
N ILE A 821 26.66 39.30 38.29
CA ILE A 821 27.09 40.34 39.24
C ILE A 821 27.94 41.39 38.51
N TYR A 822 27.61 42.67 38.70
CA TYR A 822 28.42 43.78 38.18
C TYR A 822 29.56 44.08 39.14
N ALA A 823 30.80 44.00 38.66
CA ALA A 823 31.96 44.37 39.46
C ALA A 823 31.99 45.88 39.71
N THR A 824 32.16 46.29 40.95
CA THR A 824 32.44 47.69 41.27
C THR A 824 33.85 48.04 40.77
N PRO A 825 34.06 49.16 40.05
CA PRO A 825 35.38 49.56 39.61
C PRO A 825 36.27 49.82 40.84
N ALA A 826 37.54 49.41 40.76
CA ALA A 826 38.48 49.65 41.84
C ALA A 826 38.81 51.15 41.96
N ASP A 827 38.92 51.64 43.19
CA ASP A 827 39.33 53.03 43.45
C ASP A 827 40.74 53.29 42.90
N PRO A 828 40.96 54.40 42.14
CA PRO A 828 42.29 54.72 41.61
C PRO A 828 43.25 55.05 42.76
N LYS A 829 44.36 54.31 42.86
CA LYS A 829 45.39 54.54 43.89
C LYS A 829 46.10 55.88 43.64
N ALA A 830 46.21 56.70 44.69
CA ALA A 830 46.94 57.96 44.65
C ALA A 830 48.45 57.71 44.42
N LEU A 831 49.05 58.45 43.47
CA LEU A 831 50.49 58.40 43.19
C LEU A 831 51.29 59.09 44.30
N LEU A 832 52.37 58.44 44.76
CA LEU A 832 53.26 58.93 45.81
C LEU A 832 54.67 59.13 45.24
N SER A 833 55.29 60.28 45.53
CA SER A 833 56.66 60.61 45.11
C SER A 833 57.50 60.96 46.34
N ALA A 834 58.76 60.52 46.38
CA ALA A 834 59.70 60.79 47.47
C ALA A 834 60.83 61.72 47.02
N ALA A 835 61.19 62.70 47.85
CA ALA A 835 62.34 63.58 47.67
C ALA A 835 63.37 63.34 48.78
N VAL A 836 64.65 63.21 48.41
CA VAL A 836 65.79 62.98 49.33
C VAL A 836 66.88 64.04 49.10
N ALA A 837 67.53 64.47 50.18
CA ALA A 837 68.60 65.46 50.18
C ALA A 837 69.96 64.82 50.52
N ASN A 838 71.04 65.31 49.89
CA ASN A 838 72.41 64.85 50.13
C ASN A 838 73.19 65.81 51.04
N SER A 839 74.05 65.26 51.90
CA SER A 839 74.94 65.99 52.81
C SER A 839 76.40 65.63 52.55
N GLN A 840 77.28 66.63 52.48
CA GLN A 840 78.74 66.44 52.49
C GLN A 840 79.35 67.10 53.73
N GLY A 841 80.34 66.43 54.35
CA GLY A 841 81.02 66.89 55.58
C GLY A 841 82.13 67.91 55.33
N GLY A 842 82.37 68.80 56.29
CA GLY A 842 83.37 69.87 56.18
C GLY A 842 84.83 69.37 56.19
N ALA A 843 85.70 70.02 55.43
CA ALA A 843 87.11 69.68 55.30
C ALA A 843 87.95 70.12 56.51
N ALA A 844 89.04 69.41 56.80
CA ALA A 844 89.97 69.69 57.90
C ALA A 844 90.85 70.93 57.62
N LEU A 845 91.22 71.66 58.69
CA LEU A 845 92.13 72.82 58.62
C LEU A 845 93.56 72.38 58.24
N SER A 846 94.26 73.21 57.45
CA SER A 846 95.65 72.98 57.04
C SER A 846 96.66 73.30 58.15
N GLN A 847 97.87 72.72 58.05
CA GLN A 847 98.92 72.92 59.05
C GLN A 847 99.46 74.36 59.03
N PRO A 848 99.71 74.99 60.20
CA PRO A 848 100.24 76.34 60.28
C PRO A 848 101.71 76.39 59.84
N PHE A 849 102.05 77.37 58.99
CA PHE A 849 103.42 77.63 58.52
C PHE A 849 104.00 78.88 59.19
N MET A 850 105.20 78.79 59.75
CA MET A 850 105.86 79.91 60.42
C MET A 850 106.55 80.83 59.39
N SER A 851 106.08 82.06 59.28
CA SER A 851 106.58 83.02 58.30
C SER A 851 107.83 83.76 58.77
N LEU A 852 108.66 84.22 57.82
CA LEU A 852 109.79 85.11 58.10
C LEU A 852 109.36 86.55 58.46
N TRP A 853 108.11 86.92 58.17
CA TRP A 853 107.58 88.25 58.44
C TRP A 853 107.19 88.42 59.92
N ARG A 854 107.40 89.62 60.46
CA ARG A 854 106.85 89.98 61.77
C ARG A 854 105.31 89.96 61.73
N PHE A 855 104.70 89.73 62.88
CA PHE A 855 103.24 89.58 63.00
C PHE A 855 102.42 90.69 62.31
N PRO A 856 102.74 92.00 62.41
CA PRO A 856 101.95 93.04 61.75
C PRO A 856 101.92 92.88 60.22
N HIS A 857 103.06 92.55 59.59
CA HIS A 857 103.14 92.33 58.15
C HIS A 857 102.39 91.07 57.71
N MET A 858 102.50 89.97 58.47
CA MET A 858 101.77 88.73 58.13
C MET A 858 100.26 88.89 58.35
N LEU A 859 99.84 89.63 59.38
CA LEU A 859 98.43 89.92 59.63
C LEU A 859 97.81 90.73 58.50
N GLU A 860 98.52 91.76 58.02
CA GLU A 860 98.04 92.59 56.91
C GLU A 860 97.93 91.80 55.61
N ASN A 861 98.90 90.90 55.33
CA ASN A 861 98.87 90.00 54.19
C ASN A 861 97.70 88.99 54.26
N ALA A 862 97.52 88.33 55.41
CA ALA A 862 96.40 87.39 55.63
C ALA A 862 95.04 88.09 55.54
N ARG A 863 94.93 89.32 56.06
CA ARG A 863 93.70 90.12 55.95
C ARG A 863 93.38 90.45 54.49
N GLY A 864 94.38 90.79 53.68
CA GLY A 864 94.22 90.97 52.24
C GLY A 864 93.67 89.71 51.55
N MET A 865 94.25 88.54 51.85
CA MET A 865 93.80 87.26 51.28
C MET A 865 92.38 86.88 51.70
N VAL A 866 92.00 87.09 52.96
CA VAL A 866 90.63 86.83 53.43
C VAL A 866 89.65 87.78 52.75
N SER A 867 90.00 89.05 52.57
CA SER A 867 89.16 90.00 51.82
C SER A 867 88.91 89.51 50.39
N GLN A 868 89.95 88.98 49.72
CA GLN A 868 89.83 88.43 48.38
C GLN A 868 88.99 87.13 48.36
N LEU A 869 89.11 86.27 49.38
CA LEU A 869 88.29 85.07 49.50
C LEU A 869 86.80 85.39 49.74
N THR A 870 86.49 86.44 50.51
CA THR A 870 85.11 86.90 50.68
C THR A 870 84.50 87.47 49.40
N GLN A 871 85.31 88.14 48.56
CA GLN A 871 84.89 88.55 47.23
C GLN A 871 84.56 87.33 46.36
N PHE A 872 85.39 86.28 46.37
CA PHE A 872 85.09 85.04 45.65
C PHE A 872 83.80 84.37 46.12
N GLY A 873 83.56 84.30 47.44
CA GLY A 873 82.32 83.72 47.99
C GLY A 873 81.07 84.48 47.54
N SER A 874 81.13 85.81 47.49
CA SER A 874 80.02 86.64 47.03
C SER A 874 79.76 86.45 45.52
N THR A 875 80.82 86.30 44.71
CA THR A 875 80.71 85.99 43.28
C THR A 875 80.20 84.56 43.02
N LEU A 876 80.42 83.61 43.93
CA LEU A 876 79.91 82.24 43.79
C LEU A 876 78.42 82.15 44.16
N GLN A 877 77.97 82.98 45.10
CA GLN A 877 76.58 83.00 45.56
C GLN A 877 75.64 83.72 44.57
N ASN A 878 76.12 84.79 43.93
CA ASN A 878 75.42 85.48 42.85
C ASN A 878 75.57 84.72 41.53
#